data_AF-D1W2D8-F1
#
_entry.id   AF-D1W2D8-F1
#
_cell.length_a   1.000
_cell.length_b   1.000
_cell.length_c   1.000
_cell.angle_alpha   90.00
_cell.angle_beta   90.00
_cell.angle_gamma   90.00
#
_symmetry.space_group_name_H-M   'P 1'
#
loop_
_entity.id
_entity.type
_entity.pdbx_description
1 polymer ?
#
loop_
_entity_poly.entity_id
_entity_poly.type
_entity_poly.pdbx_seq_one_letter_code
_entity_poly.pdbx_strand_id
1 'polypeptide(L)'
;MRENIDCFLPCDDIAVMENTLHDLRQSKCVRQIYLMVSEQFTQEKEVPHDCSLVRINRLTSSETMRKMGQLATAEYILLCLKTTPFTLGFHAMDRWLRVAVDADATCVYSDHYISADGKRQPHPVIDYQEGSIRDDFDFGQLLLLKTETCKTFADQADRDDYLYAGFYDLRLFLSTQGTIFHLDEMLYTEQQVDNRLSGEKQFDYVDPNNREAQTEMERAATAHLTTLGAKIDTTAYNRPDFEEQDFEFEASVIIPVFNREKTISDAIKSAFAQQTTFPFNVIVVDNHSTDGTTRIVEELTRTHQRLIHLIPERTDLGIGGCWNMAVNDERCGRFAVQLDSDDLYSSPQTLQRLINAFYEQGAAMMIGSYRLCDFNLQTIPPGLISHSEWTDENGPNNALRINGLGAPRAFFTPLLRQIQVPNTSYGEDYALGLLFSRKYKIGRIFEELYLCRRWNGNSDHDLSVEKQNRNNQYKDRLRTLEIQARRQMVSGKSESIVESQLHRFTNRQLEVWESAHQRFRELKQVETRQLFLGDNSFTIQFNPARMVSTGAKIDHKSLAARPCFLCEKNRPEEQMTKTIDQDFELLINPFPILPEHYTIPLRRHEPQQIAPHYAEIYKLLDYFPELMVFYNGPRCGASAPDHAHFQGGSSGILPLQQAWQRLSHSLEPVISLNEDDQLAVVKAYPCHAFAIKCRSGKAGEKLFRELYRALPLHEGETEPMMNIVAWRQDEDYISVVFPRKKHRPDCYFAEGADQMLISPGALDMAGLIITPRKEDFERLTAAQLEHILCEMSISQQDMQQVLDRLAKASSAKQPTFATIENHQEPSVSVGIVSAEEIRFTLNKPYLAKGEVVSGEQTVRFHEGGIGWNGNTYRELTFTPHQADASFTLDDVTIGINFHWERKESQTFPGVLRLIVDSEKICAINELPVETYLESVISSEMSATASLELLKAHAVISRSWLLAQMEKRRNLKESANSFFSFIRKDDELIKWYDREDHTLFDMCADDHCQRYQGITKETSPNVATAIRRTRGQILMSEGEICDARFSKCCGGISEEYEYCWEDEHKSYLEAIRDNRQQLEGRAEPLIDLTVEKNAEKWIRSAPEAFCHTTDKKILSQVLNDYDQETVDFYRWKVSYTQAELKALIEQKSNMIFGNILDLVPLERGKSGRISRLKIIGSELTFTIGKELEIRRTLSESHLYSSAFVVDKEDVVDGVPQRFVLTGAGWGHGVGLCQIGAAVMGEDGYGYDEILTHYYHHATIEKLYE
;
A
#
# COMPACT_ATOMS: atom_id res chain seq x y z
N MET A 1 44.27 -51.97 19.96
CA MET A 1 44.76 -50.65 20.42
C MET A 1 46.27 -50.47 20.27
N ARG A 2 47.01 -51.36 19.58
CA ARG A 2 48.42 -51.10 19.21
C ARG A 2 48.49 -50.71 17.74
N GLU A 3 49.38 -49.78 17.38
CA GLU A 3 49.57 -49.28 16.01
C GLU A 3 48.26 -48.80 15.32
N ASN A 4 47.40 -48.13 16.09
CA ASN A 4 46.10 -47.62 15.61
C ASN A 4 46.13 -46.12 15.29
N ILE A 5 47.26 -45.43 15.46
CA ILE A 5 47.38 -43.98 15.28
C ILE A 5 48.49 -43.65 14.27
N ASP A 6 48.16 -42.87 13.24
CA ASP A 6 49.14 -42.17 12.40
C ASP A 6 49.27 -40.71 12.86
N CYS A 7 50.47 -40.27 13.20
CA CYS A 7 50.72 -38.92 13.73
C CYS A 7 51.13 -37.96 12.61
N PHE A 8 50.47 -36.80 12.51
CA PHE A 8 50.80 -35.72 11.57
C PHE A 8 51.27 -34.50 12.35
N LEU A 9 52.56 -34.18 12.25
CA LEU A 9 53.22 -33.15 13.06
C LEU A 9 53.83 -32.07 12.16
N PRO A 10 53.44 -30.80 12.28
CA PRO A 10 54.12 -29.73 11.57
C PRO A 10 55.51 -29.51 12.20
N CYS A 11 56.53 -29.38 11.35
CA CYS A 11 57.92 -29.37 11.80
C CYS A 11 58.75 -28.31 11.05
N ASP A 12 59.21 -27.29 11.78
CA ASP A 12 60.15 -26.28 11.25
C ASP A 12 61.60 -26.58 11.65
N ASP A 13 61.81 -27.34 12.73
CA ASP A 13 63.13 -27.84 13.15
C ASP A 13 63.04 -29.17 13.89
N ILE A 14 63.68 -30.21 13.33
CA ILE A 14 63.71 -31.57 13.89
C ILE A 14 64.38 -31.57 15.26
N ALA A 15 65.43 -30.76 15.47
CA ALA A 15 66.16 -30.74 16.73
C ALA A 15 65.30 -30.28 17.92
N VAL A 16 64.38 -29.34 17.66
CA VAL A 16 63.43 -28.83 18.67
C VAL A 16 62.36 -29.88 18.99
N MET A 17 61.99 -30.72 18.01
CA MET A 17 60.95 -31.74 18.14
C MET A 17 61.43 -33.07 18.72
N GLU A 18 62.74 -33.28 18.90
CA GLU A 18 63.29 -34.62 19.21
C GLU A 18 62.71 -35.25 20.49
N ASN A 19 62.43 -34.44 21.52
CA ASN A 19 61.81 -34.94 22.75
C ASN A 19 60.37 -35.44 22.50
N THR A 20 59.58 -34.72 21.72
CA THR A 20 58.24 -35.16 21.32
C THR A 20 58.29 -36.40 20.43
N LEU A 21 59.24 -36.46 19.49
CA LEU A 21 59.43 -37.64 18.65
C LEU A 21 59.81 -38.86 19.50
N HIS A 22 60.68 -38.67 20.50
CA HIS A 22 61.02 -39.70 21.47
C HIS A 22 59.80 -40.24 22.21
N ASP A 23 58.95 -39.35 22.75
CA ASP A 23 57.71 -39.74 23.45
C ASP A 23 56.75 -40.52 22.54
N LEU A 24 56.58 -40.07 21.29
CA LEU A 24 55.71 -40.74 20.32
C LEU A 24 56.23 -42.13 19.94
N ARG A 25 57.56 -42.28 19.74
CA ARG A 25 58.22 -43.57 19.45
C ARG A 25 58.05 -44.60 20.56
N GLN A 26 57.98 -44.15 21.82
CA GLN A 26 57.80 -45.06 22.96
C GLN A 26 56.37 -45.60 23.08
N SER A 27 55.40 -44.97 22.42
CA SER A 27 54.01 -45.38 22.49
C SER A 27 53.71 -46.56 21.59
N LYS A 28 53.00 -47.55 22.15
CA LYS A 28 52.53 -48.71 21.40
C LYS A 28 51.31 -48.40 20.53
N CYS A 29 50.68 -47.24 20.70
CA CYS A 29 49.52 -46.83 19.92
C CYS A 29 49.91 -46.27 18.54
N VAL A 30 51.12 -45.73 18.40
CA VAL A 30 51.60 -45.07 17.17
C VAL A 30 52.05 -46.11 16.16
N ARG A 31 51.60 -45.95 14.91
CA ARG A 31 51.97 -46.76 13.76
C ARG A 31 53.02 -46.05 12.91
N GLN A 32 52.75 -44.80 12.54
CA GLN A 32 53.61 -44.00 11.66
C GLN A 32 53.63 -42.54 12.09
N ILE A 33 54.79 -41.89 11.92
CA ILE A 33 54.96 -40.45 12.14
C ILE A 33 55.22 -39.75 10.80
N TYR A 34 54.34 -38.83 10.45
CA TYR A 34 54.41 -37.94 9.29
C TYR A 34 54.79 -36.54 9.73
N LEU A 35 55.95 -36.05 9.27
CA LEU A 35 56.39 -34.68 9.48
C LEU A 35 55.88 -33.80 8.34
N MET A 36 54.95 -32.88 8.65
CA MET A 36 54.42 -31.90 7.71
C MET A 36 55.39 -30.72 7.62
N VAL A 37 55.97 -30.52 6.45
CA VAL A 37 57.08 -29.57 6.24
C VAL A 37 56.85 -28.71 5.02
N SER A 38 57.45 -27.51 5.01
CA SER A 38 57.42 -26.61 3.86
C SER A 38 58.23 -27.17 2.69
N GLU A 39 57.98 -26.66 1.47
CA GLU A 39 58.74 -27.07 0.28
C GLU A 39 60.24 -26.82 0.43
N GLN A 40 60.64 -25.69 1.01
CA GLN A 40 62.05 -25.36 1.24
C GLN A 40 62.73 -26.35 2.20
N PHE A 41 62.03 -26.77 3.26
CA PHE A 41 62.57 -27.72 4.24
C PHE A 41 62.92 -29.08 3.61
N THR A 42 62.13 -29.54 2.64
CA THR A 42 62.38 -30.84 1.96
C THR A 42 63.65 -30.88 1.11
N GLN A 43 64.25 -29.74 0.80
CA GLN A 43 65.45 -29.65 -0.05
C GLN A 43 66.76 -29.65 0.76
N GLU A 44 66.70 -29.38 2.07
CA GLU A 44 67.89 -29.03 2.87
C GLU A 44 68.24 -30.01 4.02
N LYS A 45 67.34 -30.93 4.41
CA LYS A 45 67.53 -31.81 5.58
C LYS A 45 67.21 -33.29 5.31
N GLU A 46 68.02 -34.20 5.89
CA GLU A 46 67.77 -35.65 5.84
C GLU A 46 66.59 -36.06 6.75
N VAL A 47 65.77 -37.00 6.28
CA VAL A 47 64.60 -37.53 7.00
C VAL A 47 65.06 -38.50 8.08
N PRO A 48 64.57 -38.39 9.34
CA PRO A 48 64.76 -39.45 10.33
C PRO A 48 64.25 -40.79 9.80
N HIS A 49 65.01 -41.87 9.99
CA HIS A 49 64.75 -43.18 9.35
C HIS A 49 63.36 -43.79 9.66
N ASP A 50 62.71 -43.33 10.73
CA ASP A 50 61.43 -43.80 11.23
C ASP A 50 60.28 -42.79 11.05
N CYS A 51 60.51 -41.72 10.28
CA CYS A 51 59.51 -40.70 9.94
C CYS A 51 59.32 -40.60 8.42
N SER A 52 58.18 -40.07 7.98
CA SER A 52 57.93 -39.73 6.58
C SER A 52 57.70 -38.23 6.41
N LEU A 53 58.31 -37.61 5.40
CA LEU A 53 58.05 -36.20 5.10
C LEU A 53 56.78 -36.05 4.25
N VAL A 54 55.89 -35.15 4.67
CA VAL A 54 54.71 -34.72 3.93
C VAL A 54 54.90 -33.26 3.58
N ARG A 55 55.16 -32.99 2.30
CA ARG A 55 55.20 -31.62 1.78
C ARG A 55 53.80 -31.00 1.90
N ILE A 56 53.72 -29.84 2.53
CA ILE A 56 52.50 -29.03 2.64
C ILE A 56 52.78 -27.60 2.17
N ASN A 57 51.76 -26.94 1.62
CA ASN A 57 51.82 -25.51 1.31
C ASN A 57 51.60 -24.66 2.57
N ARG A 58 50.59 -25.01 3.37
CA ARG A 58 50.22 -24.38 4.63
C ARG A 58 49.49 -25.40 5.50
N LEU A 59 49.72 -25.35 6.81
CA LEU A 59 49.12 -26.28 7.76
C LEU A 59 47.58 -26.27 7.70
N THR A 60 46.99 -25.10 7.47
CA THR A 60 45.54 -24.88 7.51
C THR A 60 44.84 -25.06 6.15
N SER A 61 45.52 -25.50 5.09
CA SER A 61 44.94 -25.56 3.74
C SER A 61 44.08 -26.82 3.49
N SER A 62 43.15 -26.74 2.54
CA SER A 62 42.36 -27.90 2.07
C SER A 62 43.27 -28.99 1.49
N GLU A 63 44.34 -28.62 0.78
CA GLU A 63 45.33 -29.57 0.25
C GLU A 63 45.96 -30.41 1.37
N THR A 64 46.39 -29.77 2.46
CA THR A 64 46.98 -30.46 3.62
C THR A 64 45.99 -31.41 4.26
N MET A 65 44.75 -30.98 4.49
CA MET A 65 43.71 -31.83 5.08
C MET A 65 43.40 -33.06 4.21
N ARG A 66 43.28 -32.88 2.88
CA ARG A 66 43.04 -33.98 1.93
C ARG A 66 44.20 -34.95 1.89
N LYS A 67 45.44 -34.45 1.85
CA LYS A 67 46.66 -35.27 1.82
C LYS A 67 46.81 -36.09 3.10
N MET A 68 46.48 -35.52 4.26
CA MET A 68 46.43 -36.24 5.53
C MET A 68 45.46 -37.44 5.47
N GLY A 69 44.22 -37.21 5.01
CA GLY A 69 43.23 -38.28 4.85
C GLY A 69 43.66 -39.37 3.88
N GLN A 70 44.29 -39.00 2.75
CA GLN A 70 44.79 -39.94 1.73
C GLN A 70 45.96 -40.80 2.21
N LEU A 71 46.89 -40.22 3.00
CA LEU A 71 48.08 -40.92 3.48
C LEU A 71 47.81 -41.81 4.69
N ALA A 72 46.82 -41.48 5.52
CA ALA A 72 46.53 -42.22 6.74
C ALA A 72 46.07 -43.66 6.46
N THR A 73 46.70 -44.61 7.13
CA THR A 73 46.43 -46.05 7.04
C THR A 73 45.93 -46.65 8.36
N ALA A 74 46.26 -46.00 9.48
CA ALA A 74 45.76 -46.38 10.80
C ALA A 74 44.28 -45.98 11.00
N GLU A 75 43.65 -46.53 12.04
CA GLU A 75 42.23 -46.28 12.37
C GLU A 75 41.97 -44.82 12.78
N TYR A 76 42.97 -44.18 13.41
CA TYR A 76 42.91 -42.78 13.85
C TYR A 76 44.13 -41.99 13.40
N ILE A 77 43.96 -40.68 13.30
CA ILE A 77 44.99 -39.69 13.02
C ILE A 77 45.20 -38.82 14.26
N LEU A 78 46.44 -38.69 14.73
CA LEU A 78 46.80 -37.64 15.70
C LEU A 78 47.31 -36.42 14.94
N LEU A 79 46.53 -35.35 14.91
CA LEU A 79 46.87 -34.08 14.27
C LEU A 79 47.42 -33.09 15.30
N CYS A 80 48.56 -32.49 15.00
CA CYS A 80 49.14 -31.38 15.76
C CYS A 80 48.96 -30.05 15.03
N LEU A 81 48.38 -29.06 15.69
CA LEU A 81 48.03 -27.76 15.10
C LEU A 81 49.13 -26.69 15.20
N LYS A 82 50.20 -26.95 15.96
CA LYS A 82 51.29 -26.00 16.21
C LYS A 82 52.65 -26.67 15.95
N THR A 83 53.63 -25.89 15.51
CA THR A 83 55.02 -26.35 15.29
C THR A 83 55.84 -26.41 16.59
N THR A 84 55.24 -26.00 17.71
CA THR A 84 55.85 -26.04 19.04
C THR A 84 55.91 -27.46 19.59
N PRO A 85 56.96 -27.83 20.35
CA PRO A 85 57.01 -29.16 20.96
C PRO A 85 55.98 -29.30 22.09
N PHE A 86 55.58 -30.55 22.33
CA PHE A 86 54.70 -30.92 23.44
C PHE A 86 55.22 -32.17 24.14
N THR A 87 54.79 -32.37 25.38
CA THR A 87 55.10 -33.57 26.19
C THR A 87 53.81 -34.29 26.57
N LEU A 88 53.74 -35.58 26.30
CA LEU A 88 52.56 -36.38 26.60
C LEU A 88 52.52 -36.77 28.08
N GLY A 89 51.32 -36.78 28.64
CA GLY A 89 51.06 -37.38 29.95
C GLY A 89 51.20 -38.89 29.92
N PHE A 90 51.42 -39.48 31.09
CA PHE A 90 51.51 -40.93 31.23
C PHE A 90 50.21 -41.61 30.76
N HIS A 91 50.31 -42.53 29.79
CA HIS A 91 49.18 -43.20 29.12
C HIS A 91 48.18 -42.29 28.40
N ALA A 92 48.54 -41.05 28.06
CA ALA A 92 47.65 -40.11 27.38
C ALA A 92 47.09 -40.66 26.06
N MET A 93 47.92 -41.28 25.22
CA MET A 93 47.46 -41.85 23.95
C MET A 93 46.55 -43.07 24.11
N ASP A 94 46.85 -43.95 25.07
CA ASP A 94 45.97 -45.09 25.38
C ASP A 94 44.58 -44.57 25.81
N ARG A 95 44.57 -43.49 26.61
CA ARG A 95 43.33 -42.85 27.10
C ARG A 95 42.53 -42.21 25.96
N TRP A 96 43.15 -41.40 25.11
CA TRP A 96 42.47 -40.81 23.94
C TRP A 96 41.89 -41.87 23.01
N LEU A 97 42.67 -42.90 22.67
CA LEU A 97 42.23 -43.96 21.79
C LEU A 97 41.03 -44.73 22.38
N ARG A 98 41.07 -45.00 23.69
CA ARG A 98 39.95 -45.66 24.37
C ARG A 98 38.68 -44.81 24.34
N VAL A 99 38.78 -43.50 24.58
CA VAL A 99 37.64 -42.58 24.54
C VAL A 99 37.09 -42.45 23.13
N ALA A 100 37.95 -42.33 22.11
CA ALA A 100 37.51 -42.25 20.72
C ALA A 100 36.65 -43.45 20.32
N VAL A 101 37.06 -44.66 20.74
CA VAL A 101 36.31 -45.89 20.50
C VAL A 101 35.02 -45.95 21.33
N ASP A 102 35.10 -45.70 22.64
CA ASP A 102 33.94 -45.85 23.53
C ASP A 102 32.84 -44.80 23.26
N ALA A 103 33.22 -43.60 22.78
CA ALA A 103 32.29 -42.53 22.43
C ALA A 103 31.88 -42.50 20.95
N ASP A 104 32.45 -43.39 20.12
CA ASP A 104 32.36 -43.36 18.64
C ASP A 104 32.56 -41.94 18.07
N ALA A 105 33.60 -41.27 18.57
CA ALA A 105 33.86 -39.86 18.24
C ALA A 105 34.59 -39.71 16.91
N THR A 106 34.17 -38.75 16.10
CA THR A 106 34.88 -38.36 14.86
C THR A 106 36.14 -37.54 15.18
N CYS A 107 36.14 -36.88 16.33
CA CYS A 107 37.26 -36.10 16.86
C CYS A 107 37.27 -36.17 18.40
N VAL A 108 38.45 -36.34 19.00
CA VAL A 108 38.68 -36.23 20.44
C VAL A 108 39.77 -35.21 20.72
N TYR A 109 39.54 -34.34 21.70
CA TYR A 109 40.51 -33.38 22.23
C TYR A 109 40.39 -33.33 23.75
N SER A 110 41.35 -32.71 24.43
CA SER A 110 41.36 -32.66 25.89
C SER A 110 41.89 -31.37 26.48
N ASP A 111 41.59 -31.19 27.76
CA ASP A 111 42.34 -30.28 28.63
C ASP A 111 43.84 -30.56 28.57
N HIS A 112 44.63 -29.52 28.81
CA HIS A 112 46.08 -29.61 28.77
C HIS A 112 46.74 -28.62 29.72
N TYR A 113 48.03 -28.83 29.96
CA TYR A 113 48.83 -27.84 30.66
C TYR A 113 49.55 -26.95 29.67
N ILE A 114 49.74 -25.69 30.04
CA ILE A 114 50.65 -24.78 29.36
C ILE A 114 51.90 -24.59 30.22
N SER A 115 53.07 -24.71 29.61
CA SER A 115 54.36 -24.41 30.21
C SER A 115 54.87 -23.07 29.70
N ALA A 116 54.94 -22.07 30.59
CA ALA A 116 55.52 -20.75 30.34
C ALA A 116 56.55 -20.43 31.43
N ASP A 117 57.74 -19.96 31.06
CA ASP A 117 58.86 -19.65 31.98
C ASP A 117 59.20 -20.77 32.99
N GLY A 118 59.06 -22.04 32.57
CA GLY A 118 59.32 -23.21 33.41
C GLY A 118 58.25 -23.52 34.46
N LYS A 119 57.11 -22.81 34.45
CA LYS A 119 55.95 -23.08 35.29
C LYS A 119 54.82 -23.71 34.47
N ARG A 120 54.31 -24.84 34.96
CA ARG A 120 53.18 -25.57 34.38
C ARG A 120 51.87 -25.04 34.98
N GLN A 121 50.94 -24.60 34.14
CA GLN A 121 49.62 -24.10 34.54
C GLN A 121 48.50 -24.89 33.84
N PRO A 122 47.39 -25.20 34.53
CA PRO A 122 46.25 -25.88 33.89
C PRO A 122 45.57 -24.96 32.88
N HIS A 123 45.19 -25.51 31.73
CA HIS A 123 44.46 -24.81 30.69
C HIS A 123 43.25 -25.65 30.26
N PRO A 124 42.11 -25.53 30.99
CA PRO A 124 40.90 -26.21 30.59
C PRO A 124 40.36 -25.63 29.27
N VAL A 125 39.74 -26.47 28.44
CA VAL A 125 38.99 -26.07 27.25
C VAL A 125 37.49 -26.27 27.48
N ILE A 126 36.64 -26.06 26.46
CA ILE A 126 35.18 -26.16 26.58
C ILE A 126 34.62 -27.22 25.66
N ASP A 127 33.44 -27.75 26.00
CA ASP A 127 32.72 -28.73 25.16
C ASP A 127 32.37 -28.17 23.77
N TYR A 128 32.33 -29.07 22.79
CA TYR A 128 31.89 -28.77 21.43
C TYR A 128 30.37 -28.95 21.31
N GLN A 129 29.70 -27.98 20.69
CA GLN A 129 28.27 -28.05 20.39
C GLN A 129 28.00 -27.52 18.98
N GLU A 130 26.77 -27.68 18.48
CA GLU A 130 26.37 -27.24 17.13
C GLU A 130 26.72 -25.76 16.85
N GLY A 131 26.55 -24.89 17.85
CA GLY A 131 26.90 -23.47 17.80
C GLY A 131 28.37 -23.15 18.04
N SER A 132 29.24 -24.14 18.29
CA SER A 132 30.69 -23.97 18.33
C SER A 132 31.24 -23.81 16.91
N ILE A 133 30.74 -22.82 16.16
CA ILE A 133 31.14 -22.52 14.78
C ILE A 133 32.24 -21.46 14.73
N ARG A 134 32.55 -20.75 15.82
CA ARG A 134 33.61 -19.74 15.80
C ARG A 134 34.96 -20.30 15.32
N ASP A 135 35.66 -19.54 14.50
CA ASP A 135 36.94 -19.92 13.91
C ASP A 135 38.09 -19.88 14.92
N ASP A 136 37.92 -19.17 16.04
CA ASP A 136 38.81 -19.13 17.20
C ASP A 136 38.48 -20.16 18.31
N PHE A 137 37.79 -21.26 17.98
CA PHE A 137 37.53 -22.33 18.96
C PHE A 137 38.83 -23.01 19.39
N ASP A 138 39.06 -23.07 20.70
CA ASP A 138 40.27 -23.65 21.27
C ASP A 138 40.10 -25.16 21.53
N PHE A 139 40.80 -25.97 20.73
CA PHE A 139 40.93 -27.42 20.91
C PHE A 139 42.20 -27.81 21.69
N GLY A 140 43.06 -26.84 22.00
CA GLY A 140 44.47 -27.08 22.30
C GLY A 140 45.28 -27.46 21.05
N GLN A 141 46.50 -27.93 21.27
CA GLN A 141 47.45 -28.27 20.20
C GLN A 141 47.16 -29.61 19.50
N LEU A 142 46.51 -30.56 20.17
CA LEU A 142 46.41 -31.96 19.72
C LEU A 142 44.96 -32.43 19.56
N LEU A 143 44.67 -33.08 18.43
CA LEU A 143 43.37 -33.69 18.14
C LEU A 143 43.55 -35.12 17.63
N LEU A 144 42.74 -36.05 18.13
CA LEU A 144 42.64 -37.41 17.61
C LEU A 144 41.41 -37.52 16.70
N LEU A 145 41.61 -37.77 15.40
CA LEU A 145 40.57 -37.78 14.37
C LEU A 145 40.31 -39.20 13.87
N LYS A 146 39.06 -39.56 13.56
CA LYS A 146 38.71 -40.84 12.93
C LYS A 146 39.14 -40.82 11.46
N THR A 147 40.01 -41.75 11.06
CA THR A 147 40.61 -41.75 9.71
C THR A 147 39.57 -41.89 8.61
N GLU A 148 38.55 -42.74 8.82
CA GLU A 148 37.48 -42.96 7.85
C GLU A 148 36.77 -41.65 7.48
N THR A 149 36.42 -40.83 8.47
CA THR A 149 35.75 -39.54 8.24
C THR A 149 36.66 -38.55 7.51
N CYS A 150 37.96 -38.55 7.81
CA CYS A 150 38.94 -37.72 7.10
C CYS A 150 39.12 -38.16 5.63
N LYS A 151 39.00 -39.47 5.34
CA LYS A 151 38.98 -39.98 3.95
C LYS A 151 37.73 -39.56 3.22
N THR A 152 36.56 -39.67 3.85
CA THR A 152 35.31 -39.15 3.27
C THR A 152 35.41 -37.67 2.94
N PHE A 153 36.01 -36.86 3.81
CA PHE A 153 36.28 -35.45 3.51
C PHE A 153 37.21 -35.30 2.29
N ALA A 154 38.28 -36.09 2.22
CA ALA A 154 39.26 -36.01 1.14
C ALA A 154 38.73 -36.43 -0.24
N ASP A 155 37.74 -37.33 -0.27
CA ASP A 155 37.15 -37.87 -1.50
C ASP A 155 36.03 -36.99 -2.09
N GLN A 156 35.58 -35.95 -1.38
CA GLN A 156 34.56 -35.02 -1.89
C GLN A 156 35.16 -34.03 -2.91
N ALA A 157 34.92 -34.30 -4.20
CA ALA A 157 35.45 -33.48 -5.30
C ALA A 157 34.83 -32.07 -5.41
N ASP A 158 33.63 -31.87 -4.88
CA ASP A 158 32.85 -30.63 -5.03
C ASP A 158 33.06 -29.62 -3.87
N ARG A 159 34.02 -29.85 -2.96
CA ARG A 159 34.33 -28.89 -1.89
C ARG A 159 35.23 -27.77 -2.39
N ASP A 160 35.01 -26.58 -1.82
CA ASP A 160 35.84 -25.42 -2.06
C ASP A 160 37.29 -25.64 -1.61
N ASP A 161 38.24 -25.10 -2.38
CA ASP A 161 39.65 -25.09 -2.03
C ASP A 161 40.02 -23.83 -1.25
N TYR A 162 40.56 -24.05 -0.05
CA TYR A 162 40.95 -23.02 0.91
C TYR A 162 42.44 -23.08 1.19
N LEU A 163 43.11 -21.92 1.26
CA LEU A 163 44.49 -21.83 1.72
C LEU A 163 44.56 -21.71 3.26
N TYR A 164 43.63 -20.97 3.85
CA TYR A 164 43.57 -20.62 5.26
C TYR A 164 42.46 -21.37 6.03
N ALA A 165 41.32 -21.65 5.39
CA ALA A 165 40.15 -22.23 6.07
C ALA A 165 40.00 -23.75 5.95
N GLY A 166 40.98 -24.48 5.40
CA GLY A 166 40.88 -25.93 5.16
C GLY A 166 40.73 -26.76 6.44
N PHE A 167 41.49 -26.48 7.51
CA PHE A 167 41.28 -27.16 8.81
C PHE A 167 39.92 -26.82 9.40
N TYR A 168 39.50 -25.56 9.27
CA TYR A 168 38.21 -25.09 9.77
C TYR A 168 37.05 -25.78 9.03
N ASP A 169 37.13 -25.92 7.71
CA ASP A 169 36.17 -26.67 6.89
C ASP A 169 36.15 -28.16 7.26
N LEU A 170 37.32 -28.79 7.46
CA LEU A 170 37.39 -30.18 7.93
C LEU A 170 36.67 -30.33 9.27
N ARG A 171 36.96 -29.47 10.26
CA ARG A 171 36.31 -29.50 11.57
C ARG A 171 34.79 -29.37 11.46
N LEU A 172 34.30 -28.39 10.71
CA LEU A 172 32.86 -28.18 10.49
C LEU A 172 32.22 -29.39 9.79
N PHE A 173 32.95 -30.05 8.89
CA PHE A 173 32.51 -31.29 8.30
C PHE A 173 32.44 -32.42 9.34
N LEU A 174 33.47 -32.62 10.16
CA LEU A 174 33.50 -33.67 11.19
C LEU A 174 32.31 -33.57 12.16
N SER A 175 31.88 -32.35 12.51
CA SER A 175 30.72 -32.14 13.38
C SER A 175 29.37 -32.51 12.75
N THR A 176 29.31 -32.63 11.41
CA THR A 176 28.12 -33.15 10.72
C THR A 176 28.11 -34.68 10.60
N GLN A 177 29.28 -35.32 10.73
CA GLN A 177 29.44 -36.76 10.55
C GLN A 177 29.33 -37.54 11.87
N GLY A 178 29.55 -36.89 13.01
CA GLY A 178 29.44 -37.52 14.31
C GLY A 178 29.91 -36.63 15.45
N THR A 179 30.16 -37.23 16.62
CA THR A 179 30.47 -36.51 17.85
C THR A 179 31.91 -35.99 17.86
N ILE A 180 32.09 -34.69 18.10
CA ILE A 180 33.36 -34.11 18.53
C ILE A 180 33.37 -34.13 20.06
N PHE A 181 34.20 -34.98 20.65
CA PHE A 181 34.19 -35.30 22.07
C PHE A 181 35.30 -34.57 22.82
N HIS A 182 34.93 -33.81 23.85
CA HIS A 182 35.84 -33.19 24.79
C HIS A 182 36.12 -34.14 25.95
N LEU A 183 37.39 -34.39 26.23
CA LEU A 183 37.85 -35.11 27.41
C LEU A 183 38.45 -34.13 28.43
N ASP A 184 37.76 -33.92 29.53
CA ASP A 184 38.10 -33.03 30.65
C ASP A 184 39.24 -33.57 31.55
N GLU A 185 40.32 -34.05 30.92
CA GLU A 185 41.50 -34.62 31.55
C GLU A 185 42.76 -33.94 31.02
N MET A 186 43.69 -33.58 31.91
CA MET A 186 44.92 -32.89 31.55
C MET A 186 45.97 -33.86 30.97
N LEU A 187 45.88 -34.15 29.67
CA LEU A 187 46.62 -35.28 29.06
C LEU A 187 47.96 -34.93 28.43
N TYR A 188 48.28 -33.67 28.19
CA TYR A 188 49.58 -33.27 27.66
C TYR A 188 49.99 -31.87 28.16
N THR A 189 51.24 -31.50 27.89
CA THR A 189 51.77 -30.17 28.18
C THR A 189 52.24 -29.52 26.89
N GLU A 190 51.63 -28.39 26.56
CA GLU A 190 52.03 -27.49 25.47
C GLU A 190 53.14 -26.54 25.96
N GLN A 191 54.12 -26.24 25.11
CA GLN A 191 55.12 -25.20 25.36
C GLN A 191 54.68 -23.85 24.76
N GLN A 192 54.46 -22.84 25.61
CA GLN A 192 54.03 -21.52 25.16
C GLN A 192 55.22 -20.68 24.66
N VAL A 193 55.03 -20.06 23.49
CA VAL A 193 56.02 -19.15 22.87
C VAL A 193 55.45 -17.75 22.61
N ASP A 194 54.12 -17.60 22.64
CA ASP A 194 53.42 -16.31 22.48
C ASP A 194 52.96 -15.76 23.84
N ASN A 195 53.66 -14.73 24.31
CA ASN A 195 53.48 -14.06 25.60
C ASN A 195 52.48 -12.89 25.57
N ARG A 196 51.81 -12.63 24.43
CA ARG A 196 50.78 -11.58 24.32
C ARG A 196 49.56 -11.88 25.22
N LEU A 197 48.97 -10.84 25.79
CA LEU A 197 47.81 -10.94 26.70
C LEU A 197 46.55 -11.41 25.94
N SER A 198 45.61 -12.08 26.64
CA SER A 198 44.38 -12.60 26.02
C SER A 198 43.54 -11.51 25.35
N GLY A 199 43.47 -10.31 25.93
CA GLY A 199 42.75 -9.16 25.36
C GLY A 199 43.34 -8.62 24.06
N GLU A 200 44.64 -8.85 23.78
CA GLU A 200 45.28 -8.46 22.52
C GLU A 200 44.92 -9.43 21.39
N LYS A 201 44.77 -10.73 21.70
CA LYS A 201 44.42 -11.78 20.74
C LYS A 201 42.94 -11.76 20.33
N GLN A 202 42.08 -11.19 21.19
CA GLN A 202 40.63 -11.14 20.96
C GLN A 202 40.24 -10.41 19.66
N PHE A 203 41.08 -9.50 19.14
CA PHE A 203 40.79 -8.71 17.95
C PHE A 203 41.53 -9.17 16.69
N ASP A 204 42.25 -10.29 16.73
CA ASP A 204 43.00 -10.80 15.57
C ASP A 204 42.09 -11.07 14.35
N TYR A 205 40.79 -11.34 14.59
CA TYR A 205 39.78 -11.54 13.55
C TYR A 205 39.30 -10.25 12.84
N VAL A 206 39.66 -9.06 13.35
CA VAL A 206 39.40 -7.77 12.68
C VAL A 206 40.69 -7.09 12.22
N ASP A 207 41.85 -7.75 12.35
CA ASP A 207 43.11 -7.25 11.80
C ASP A 207 43.04 -7.20 10.26
N PRO A 208 43.21 -6.02 9.63
CA PRO A 208 43.21 -5.89 8.17
C PRO A 208 44.25 -6.78 7.48
N ASN A 209 45.35 -7.12 8.14
CA ASN A 209 46.40 -7.99 7.59
C ASN A 209 45.92 -9.44 7.39
N ASN A 210 44.80 -9.83 8.02
CA ASN A 210 44.23 -11.18 7.96
C ASN A 210 42.99 -11.29 7.05
N ARG A 211 42.72 -10.28 6.19
CA ARG A 211 41.47 -10.19 5.40
C ARG A 211 41.23 -11.36 4.46
N GLU A 212 42.27 -11.89 3.81
CA GLU A 212 42.15 -13.07 2.95
C GLU A 212 41.70 -14.30 3.73
N ALA A 213 42.32 -14.53 4.90
CA ALA A 213 41.95 -15.63 5.79
C ALA A 213 40.51 -15.48 6.31
N GLN A 214 40.11 -14.27 6.72
CA GLN A 214 38.74 -13.99 7.19
C GLN A 214 37.70 -14.28 6.10
N THR A 215 37.99 -13.92 4.85
CA THR A 215 37.09 -14.17 3.71
C THR A 215 36.90 -15.66 3.48
N GLU A 216 37.96 -16.46 3.57
CA GLU A 216 37.85 -17.91 3.46
C GLU A 216 37.08 -18.54 4.65
N MET A 217 37.34 -18.09 5.88
CA MET A 217 36.61 -18.59 7.06
C MET A 217 35.12 -18.28 6.97
N GLU A 218 34.74 -17.10 6.47
CA GLU A 218 33.34 -16.73 6.22
C GLU A 218 32.68 -17.65 5.17
N ARG A 219 33.39 -17.93 4.07
CA ARG A 219 32.90 -18.85 3.03
C ARG A 219 32.65 -20.26 3.60
N ALA A 220 33.61 -20.81 4.34
CA ALA A 220 33.46 -22.12 4.97
C ALA A 220 32.31 -22.16 5.99
N ALA A 221 32.17 -21.12 6.82
CA ALA A 221 31.05 -21.02 7.78
C ALA A 221 29.69 -20.96 7.06
N THR A 222 29.60 -20.18 5.99
CA THR A 222 28.36 -20.01 5.21
C THR A 222 27.97 -21.30 4.48
N ALA A 223 28.94 -22.02 3.92
CA ALA A 223 28.73 -23.34 3.33
C ALA A 223 28.20 -24.33 4.36
N HIS A 224 28.79 -24.36 5.56
CA HIS A 224 28.33 -25.21 6.66
C HIS A 224 26.89 -24.89 7.10
N LEU A 225 26.55 -23.62 7.29
CA LEU A 225 25.18 -23.21 7.63
C LEU A 225 24.17 -23.59 6.54
N THR A 226 24.58 -23.55 5.27
CA THR A 226 23.77 -24.02 4.13
C THR A 226 23.49 -25.52 4.25
N THR A 227 24.51 -26.33 4.53
CA THR A 227 24.36 -27.77 4.77
C THR A 227 23.43 -28.08 5.94
N LEU A 228 23.46 -27.28 7.01
CA LEU A 228 22.58 -27.45 8.17
C LEU A 228 21.12 -27.00 7.91
N GLY A 229 20.84 -26.28 6.81
CA GLY A 229 19.56 -25.63 6.60
C GLY A 229 19.32 -24.45 7.56
N ALA A 230 20.40 -23.75 7.93
CA ALA A 230 20.42 -22.66 8.90
C ALA A 230 20.93 -21.32 8.33
N LYS A 231 21.12 -21.23 7.01
CA LYS A 231 21.49 -19.98 6.34
C LYS A 231 20.29 -19.02 6.28
N ILE A 232 20.51 -17.76 6.63
CA ILE A 232 19.52 -16.69 6.45
C ILE A 232 19.60 -16.15 5.02
N ASP A 233 18.43 -16.00 4.41
CA ASP A 233 18.23 -15.22 3.18
C ASP A 233 17.92 -13.77 3.53
N THR A 234 18.83 -12.85 3.17
CA THR A 234 18.71 -11.43 3.51
C THR A 234 17.83 -10.64 2.54
N THR A 235 17.35 -11.27 1.45
CA THR A 235 16.46 -10.61 0.47
C THR A 235 15.03 -10.48 0.96
N ALA A 236 14.63 -11.30 1.95
CA ALA A 236 13.27 -11.39 2.48
C ALA A 236 13.11 -10.74 3.87
N TYR A 237 13.90 -9.71 4.19
CA TYR A 237 13.77 -9.03 5.48
C TYR A 237 12.49 -8.22 5.60
N ASN A 238 11.91 -8.28 6.80
CA ASN A 238 10.82 -7.40 7.19
C ASN A 238 11.36 -5.98 7.40
N ARG A 239 10.60 -4.98 6.94
CA ARG A 239 10.85 -3.58 7.28
C ARG A 239 10.08 -3.20 8.54
N PRO A 240 10.71 -2.58 9.55
CA PRO A 240 10.00 -2.02 10.69
C PRO A 240 9.08 -0.88 10.24
N ASP A 241 7.92 -0.76 10.88
CA ASP A 241 7.06 0.42 10.80
C ASP A 241 7.42 1.37 11.94
N PHE A 242 8.16 2.45 11.63
CA PHE A 242 8.58 3.43 12.64
C PHE A 242 7.44 4.33 13.15
N GLU A 243 6.29 4.29 12.48
CA GLU A 243 5.07 4.98 12.90
C GLU A 243 4.13 4.03 13.67
N GLU A 244 4.58 2.84 14.06
CA GLU A 244 3.74 1.84 14.75
C GLU A 244 3.16 2.37 16.07
N GLN A 245 3.89 3.26 16.76
CA GLN A 245 3.52 3.85 18.05
C GLN A 245 3.97 5.32 18.13
N ASP A 246 3.20 6.12 18.85
CA ASP A 246 3.55 7.50 19.18
C ASP A 246 4.58 7.56 20.32
N PHE A 247 5.52 8.51 20.21
CA PHE A 247 6.56 8.76 21.22
C PHE A 247 6.79 10.25 21.39
N GLU A 248 6.91 10.70 22.66
CA GLU A 248 7.30 12.08 22.99
C GLU A 248 8.73 12.40 22.53
N PHE A 249 9.64 11.43 22.68
CA PHE A 249 11.04 11.55 22.28
C PHE A 249 11.35 10.64 21.10
N GLU A 250 12.14 11.15 20.17
CA GLU A 250 12.62 10.37 19.04
C GLU A 250 13.65 9.32 19.47
N ALA A 251 14.50 9.69 20.42
CA ALA A 251 15.53 8.79 20.94
C ALA A 251 15.68 8.88 22.47
N SER A 252 16.08 7.77 23.07
CA SER A 252 16.54 7.70 24.46
C SER A 252 17.92 7.10 24.53
N VAL A 253 18.86 7.83 25.14
CA VAL A 253 20.18 7.28 25.46
C VAL A 253 20.06 6.48 26.75
N ILE A 254 20.32 5.18 26.69
CA ILE A 254 20.17 4.25 27.81
C ILE A 254 21.53 3.95 28.42
N ILE A 255 21.66 4.18 29.72
CA ILE A 255 22.90 4.00 30.48
C ILE A 255 22.64 3.10 31.70
N PRO A 256 22.83 1.77 31.57
CA PRO A 256 22.93 0.88 32.72
C PRO A 256 24.20 1.20 33.52
N VAL A 257 24.07 1.36 34.83
CA VAL A 257 25.22 1.69 35.69
C VAL A 257 25.22 0.87 36.98
N PHE A 258 26.41 0.40 37.35
CA PHE A 258 26.70 -0.17 38.66
C PHE A 258 28.15 0.16 39.05
N ASN A 259 28.32 0.93 40.12
CA ASN A 259 29.61 1.33 40.65
C ASN A 259 30.56 1.96 39.59
N ARG A 260 30.23 3.17 39.13
CA ARG A 260 30.99 3.94 38.13
C ARG A 260 31.20 5.40 38.52
N GLU A 261 31.55 5.66 39.78
CA GLU A 261 31.70 7.03 40.31
C GLU A 261 32.68 7.88 39.47
N LYS A 262 33.72 7.25 38.90
CA LYS A 262 34.78 7.92 38.14
C LYS A 262 34.41 8.29 36.71
N THR A 263 33.40 7.65 36.10
CA THR A 263 33.17 7.74 34.65
C THR A 263 31.75 8.17 34.28
N ILE A 264 30.76 7.93 35.16
CA ILE A 264 29.34 8.17 34.86
C ILE A 264 29.05 9.63 34.50
N SER A 265 29.74 10.58 35.14
CA SER A 265 29.57 12.01 34.84
C SER A 265 29.97 12.34 33.40
N ASP A 266 31.05 11.74 32.89
CA ASP A 266 31.52 11.97 31.52
C ASP A 266 30.57 11.37 30.50
N ALA A 267 30.06 10.16 30.77
CA ALA A 267 29.10 9.49 29.90
C ALA A 267 27.83 10.35 29.74
N ILE A 268 27.21 10.77 30.86
CA ILE A 268 26.00 11.63 30.84
C ILE A 268 26.28 12.96 30.12
N LYS A 269 27.42 13.61 30.39
CA LYS A 269 27.80 14.84 29.69
C LYS A 269 27.95 14.64 28.18
N SER A 270 28.53 13.51 27.75
CA SER A 270 28.67 13.20 26.31
C SER A 270 27.33 12.98 25.62
N ALA A 271 26.35 12.40 26.32
CA ALA A 271 24.98 12.25 25.83
C ALA A 271 24.26 13.61 25.71
N PHE A 272 24.41 14.51 26.69
CA PHE A 272 23.82 15.85 26.63
C PHE A 272 24.54 16.82 25.68
N ALA A 273 25.78 16.51 25.27
CA ALA A 273 26.50 17.27 24.26
C ALA A 273 26.00 17.01 22.83
N GLN A 274 25.09 16.03 22.63
CA GLN A 274 24.58 15.69 21.30
C GLN A 274 23.72 16.82 20.72
N GLN A 275 23.89 17.12 19.43
CA GLN A 275 23.09 18.11 18.70
C GLN A 275 22.19 17.39 17.70
N THR A 276 20.89 17.52 17.88
CA THR A 276 19.88 16.83 17.09
C THR A 276 18.78 17.77 16.61
N THR A 277 18.17 17.45 15.47
CA THR A 277 16.96 18.12 14.96
C THR A 277 15.67 17.61 15.62
N PHE A 278 15.76 16.51 16.35
CA PHE A 278 14.67 15.84 17.05
C PHE A 278 14.87 15.87 18.58
N PRO A 279 13.79 15.76 19.38
CA PRO A 279 13.89 15.67 20.83
C PRO A 279 14.43 14.30 21.28
N PHE A 280 15.28 14.29 22.30
CA PHE A 280 15.77 13.07 22.95
C PHE A 280 15.84 13.22 24.46
N ASN A 281 15.94 12.12 25.21
CA ASN A 281 16.23 12.11 26.64
C ASN A 281 17.35 11.13 27.01
N VAL A 282 17.75 11.11 28.28
CA VAL A 282 18.77 10.18 28.80
C VAL A 282 18.17 9.41 29.98
N ILE A 283 18.18 8.09 29.93
CA ILE A 283 17.68 7.21 31.00
C ILE A 283 18.87 6.47 31.61
N VAL A 284 19.17 6.79 32.87
CA VAL A 284 20.18 6.11 33.68
C VAL A 284 19.48 5.11 34.57
N VAL A 285 19.82 3.84 34.42
CA VAL A 285 19.35 2.75 35.29
C VAL A 285 20.47 2.41 36.27
N ASP A 286 20.32 2.90 37.50
CA ASP A 286 21.27 2.68 38.59
C ASP A 286 20.90 1.41 39.36
N ASN A 287 21.67 0.35 39.11
CA ASN A 287 21.43 -0.97 39.68
C ASN A 287 22.01 -1.10 41.10
N HIS A 288 21.59 -0.21 41.99
CA HIS A 288 22.00 -0.18 43.41
C HIS A 288 23.50 0.11 43.61
N SER A 289 24.01 1.15 42.97
CA SER A 289 25.40 1.57 43.18
C SER A 289 25.68 1.93 44.65
N THR A 290 26.88 1.58 45.08
CA THR A 290 27.38 1.76 46.45
C THR A 290 28.62 2.65 46.51
N ASP A 291 29.27 2.88 45.37
CA ASP A 291 30.21 3.99 45.21
C ASP A 291 29.41 5.29 44.93
N GLY A 292 30.03 6.46 44.93
CA GLY A 292 29.33 7.75 44.84
C GLY A 292 28.46 7.99 43.58
N THR A 293 28.32 7.01 42.69
CA THR A 293 27.52 7.06 41.44
C THR A 293 26.12 7.60 41.65
N THR A 294 25.32 7.03 42.56
CA THR A 294 23.91 7.42 42.76
C THR A 294 23.79 8.90 43.06
N ARG A 295 24.61 9.41 43.99
CA ARG A 295 24.66 10.83 44.34
C ARG A 295 25.02 11.71 43.14
N ILE A 296 25.99 11.29 42.32
CA ILE A 296 26.40 12.04 41.12
C ILE A 296 25.25 12.14 40.11
N VAL A 297 24.54 11.04 39.87
CA VAL A 297 23.40 11.02 38.94
C VAL A 297 22.28 11.92 39.46
N GLU A 298 21.91 11.79 40.75
CA GLU A 298 20.92 12.66 41.40
C GLU A 298 21.27 14.15 41.30
N GLU A 299 22.53 14.52 41.52
CA GLU A 299 22.97 15.91 41.38
C GLU A 299 22.80 16.43 39.93
N LEU A 300 23.07 15.59 38.93
CA LEU A 300 22.92 15.95 37.51
C LEU A 300 21.45 16.06 37.06
N THR A 301 20.51 15.36 37.71
CA THR A 301 19.07 15.52 37.40
C THR A 301 18.57 16.93 37.70
N ARG A 302 19.21 17.64 38.65
CA ARG A 302 18.86 19.03 38.98
C ARG A 302 19.26 20.01 37.89
N THR A 303 20.29 19.67 37.09
CA THR A 303 20.78 20.51 35.98
C THR A 303 20.21 20.09 34.63
N HIS A 304 19.80 18.84 34.47
CA HIS A 304 19.28 18.29 33.21
C HIS A 304 17.87 17.73 33.41
N GLN A 305 16.84 18.51 33.06
CA GLN A 305 15.43 18.09 33.19
C GLN A 305 15.05 16.88 32.32
N ARG A 306 15.83 16.58 31.27
CA ARG A 306 15.66 15.40 30.39
C ARG A 306 16.48 14.18 30.85
N LEU A 307 17.07 14.21 32.05
CA LEU A 307 17.76 13.07 32.66
C LEU A 307 16.81 12.34 33.59
N ILE A 308 16.55 11.08 33.29
CA ILE A 308 15.71 10.19 34.07
C ILE A 308 16.62 9.24 34.84
N HIS A 309 16.50 9.24 36.16
CA HIS A 309 17.24 8.34 37.04
C HIS A 309 16.28 7.28 37.59
N LEU A 310 16.48 6.03 37.16
CA LEU A 310 15.71 4.88 37.62
C LEU A 310 16.56 4.05 38.57
N ILE A 311 16.02 3.76 39.75
CA ILE A 311 16.57 2.78 40.69
C ILE A 311 15.55 1.64 40.77
N PRO A 312 15.86 0.44 40.24
CA PRO A 312 14.92 -0.67 40.26
C PRO A 312 14.57 -1.10 41.69
N GLU A 313 13.31 -1.44 41.97
CA GLU A 313 12.95 -2.02 43.27
C GLU A 313 13.56 -3.42 43.49
N ARG A 314 13.75 -4.16 42.40
CA ARG A 314 14.35 -5.48 42.38
C ARG A 314 15.89 -5.42 42.34
N THR A 315 16.55 -6.45 42.85
CA THR A 315 18.01 -6.50 43.05
C THR A 315 18.71 -7.60 42.24
N ASP A 316 18.00 -8.27 41.33
CA ASP A 316 18.44 -9.42 40.55
C ASP A 316 18.66 -9.10 39.06
N LEU A 317 18.85 -7.82 38.73
CA LEU A 317 19.07 -7.37 37.37
C LEU A 317 20.55 -7.45 36.98
N GLY A 318 20.82 -8.08 35.83
CA GLY A 318 22.01 -7.85 35.04
C GLY A 318 21.87 -6.64 34.12
N ILE A 319 22.84 -6.42 33.24
CA ILE A 319 22.82 -5.32 32.26
C ILE A 319 21.57 -5.39 31.39
N GLY A 320 21.22 -6.58 30.86
CA GLY A 320 20.02 -6.73 30.05
C GLY A 320 18.71 -6.47 30.81
N GLY A 321 18.65 -6.82 32.10
CA GLY A 321 17.53 -6.47 32.96
C GLY A 321 17.36 -4.96 33.15
N CYS A 322 18.47 -4.23 33.25
CA CYS A 322 18.47 -2.77 33.31
C CYS A 322 17.97 -2.16 31.99
N TRP A 323 18.40 -2.70 30.85
CA TRP A 323 17.86 -2.33 29.54
C TRP A 323 16.35 -2.54 29.46
N ASN A 324 15.84 -3.69 29.88
CA ASN A 324 14.40 -3.97 29.88
C ASN A 324 13.62 -2.97 30.72
N MET A 325 14.14 -2.56 31.88
CA MET A 325 13.47 -1.54 32.69
C MET A 325 13.45 -0.19 31.97
N ALA A 326 14.55 0.20 31.33
CA ALA A 326 14.63 1.47 30.62
C ALA A 326 13.69 1.52 29.41
N VAL A 327 13.66 0.47 28.58
CA VAL A 327 12.87 0.46 27.34
C VAL A 327 11.37 0.34 27.61
N ASN A 328 10.97 -0.30 28.70
CA ASN A 328 9.56 -0.42 29.10
C ASN A 328 9.03 0.83 29.83
N ASP A 329 9.89 1.76 30.24
CA ASP A 329 9.49 3.07 30.78
C ASP A 329 8.75 3.86 29.69
N GLU A 330 7.65 4.51 30.07
CA GLU A 330 6.80 5.29 29.15
C GLU A 330 7.55 6.44 28.49
N ARG A 331 8.61 6.95 29.13
CA ARG A 331 9.43 8.06 28.64
C ARG A 331 10.51 7.59 27.65
N CYS A 332 10.68 6.28 27.44
CA CYS A 332 11.63 5.78 26.44
C CYS A 332 11.13 6.16 25.03
N GLY A 333 11.99 6.82 24.26
CA GLY A 333 11.72 7.26 22.91
C GLY A 333 11.68 6.11 21.90
N ARG A 334 11.34 6.46 20.66
CA ARG A 334 11.16 5.54 19.53
C ARG A 334 12.39 4.68 19.25
N PHE A 335 13.58 5.24 19.44
CA PHE A 335 14.83 4.53 19.34
C PHE A 335 15.61 4.54 20.66
N ALA A 336 15.90 3.36 21.19
CA ALA A 336 16.74 3.19 22.37
C ALA A 336 18.21 3.02 21.95
N VAL A 337 19.10 3.90 22.41
CA VAL A 337 20.50 4.00 21.97
C VAL A 337 21.45 3.72 23.13
N GLN A 338 22.41 2.83 22.93
CA GLN A 338 23.37 2.43 23.96
C GLN A 338 24.38 3.54 24.26
N LEU A 339 24.58 3.79 25.55
CA LEU A 339 25.82 4.35 26.07
C LEU A 339 26.20 3.65 27.39
N ASP A 340 27.32 2.94 27.37
CA ASP A 340 27.89 2.31 28.54
C ASP A 340 28.40 3.37 29.52
N SER A 341 28.18 3.14 30.81
CA SER A 341 28.46 4.08 31.91
C SER A 341 29.94 4.48 32.08
N ASP A 342 30.83 3.82 31.37
CA ASP A 342 32.25 4.09 31.28
C ASP A 342 32.75 4.50 29.89
N ASP A 343 31.88 4.72 28.92
CA ASP A 343 32.26 5.10 27.56
C ASP A 343 31.72 6.49 27.20
N LEU A 344 32.01 6.96 25.98
CA LEU A 344 31.55 8.26 25.47
C LEU A 344 31.17 8.18 23.99
N TYR A 345 30.26 9.05 23.55
CA TYR A 345 30.11 9.34 22.12
C TYR A 345 31.32 10.11 21.58
N SER A 346 31.77 9.76 20.37
CA SER A 346 32.97 10.35 19.75
C SER A 346 32.77 11.78 19.24
N SER A 347 31.52 12.18 18.98
CA SER A 347 31.16 13.45 18.38
C SER A 347 29.80 13.94 18.89
N PRO A 348 29.54 15.26 18.93
CA PRO A 348 28.20 15.81 19.15
C PRO A 348 27.14 15.29 18.16
N GLN A 349 27.54 14.78 16.99
CA GLN A 349 26.59 14.39 15.94
C GLN A 349 26.32 12.88 15.89
N THR A 350 26.84 12.11 16.86
CA THR A 350 26.68 10.65 16.87
C THR A 350 25.20 10.25 16.89
N LEU A 351 24.41 10.85 17.78
CA LEU A 351 23.00 10.51 17.91
C LEU A 351 22.19 10.88 16.66
N GLN A 352 22.42 12.07 16.09
CA GLN A 352 21.77 12.49 14.85
C GLN A 352 22.05 11.51 13.70
N ARG A 353 23.32 11.13 13.51
CA ARG A 353 23.73 10.22 12.43
C ARG A 353 23.13 8.83 12.61
N LEU A 354 23.07 8.34 13.85
CA LEU A 354 22.52 7.03 14.15
C LEU A 354 21.02 6.96 13.86
N ILE A 355 20.25 7.98 14.24
CA ILE A 355 18.81 8.03 13.97
C ILE A 355 18.52 8.24 12.48
N ASN A 356 19.27 9.10 11.78
CA ASN A 356 19.12 9.22 10.33
C ASN A 356 19.31 7.88 9.62
N ALA A 357 20.32 7.11 10.04
CA ALA A 357 20.61 5.81 9.45
C ALA A 357 19.50 4.77 9.68
N PHE A 358 18.73 4.85 10.78
CA PHE A 358 17.54 4.01 10.97
C PHE A 358 16.54 4.23 9.83
N TYR A 359 16.19 5.49 9.55
CA TYR A 359 15.25 5.87 8.51
C TYR A 359 15.79 5.57 7.10
N GLU A 360 17.05 5.91 6.82
CA GLU A 360 17.67 5.69 5.51
C GLU A 360 17.82 4.21 5.16
N GLN A 361 18.20 3.38 6.14
CA GLN A 361 18.47 1.95 5.91
C GLN A 361 17.25 1.05 6.16
N GLY A 362 16.19 1.56 6.80
CA GLY A 362 15.00 0.78 7.16
C GLY A 362 15.32 -0.40 8.09
N ALA A 363 16.24 -0.21 9.04
CA ALA A 363 16.78 -1.26 9.90
C ALA A 363 16.05 -1.34 11.26
N ALA A 364 15.95 -2.53 11.86
CA ALA A 364 15.37 -2.68 13.21
C ALA A 364 16.37 -2.41 14.34
N MET A 365 17.65 -2.56 14.03
CA MET A 365 18.78 -2.36 14.92
C MET A 365 19.90 -1.67 14.14
N MET A 366 20.58 -0.72 14.76
CA MET A 366 21.76 -0.05 14.21
C MET A 366 22.99 -0.41 15.02
N ILE A 367 24.11 -0.61 14.35
CA ILE A 367 25.40 -0.83 14.99
C ILE A 367 26.47 0.08 14.36
N GLY A 368 27.17 0.82 15.21
CA GLY A 368 28.29 1.67 14.80
C GLY A 368 29.67 1.03 14.96
N SER A 369 30.67 1.84 14.64
CA SER A 369 32.08 1.58 14.93
C SER A 369 32.55 2.35 16.16
N TYR A 370 33.49 1.75 16.89
CA TYR A 370 34.08 2.34 18.08
C TYR A 370 35.60 2.35 18.01
N ARG A 371 36.22 3.36 18.64
CA ARG A 371 37.68 3.43 18.81
C ARG A 371 38.06 3.06 20.24
N LEU A 372 39.06 2.20 20.36
CA LEU A 372 39.64 1.85 21.65
C LEU A 372 40.55 2.99 22.14
N CYS A 373 40.34 3.39 23.40
CA CYS A 373 41.14 4.43 24.03
C CYS A 373 41.45 4.12 25.50
N ASP A 374 42.50 4.76 26.02
CA ASP A 374 42.83 4.69 27.45
C ASP A 374 41.92 5.63 28.29
N PHE A 375 42.16 5.69 29.59
CA PHE A 375 41.39 6.56 30.50
C PHE A 375 41.51 8.07 30.14
N ASN A 376 42.58 8.47 29.43
CA ASN A 376 42.82 9.84 28.97
C ASN A 376 42.34 10.08 27.52
N LEU A 377 41.59 9.14 26.95
CA LEU A 377 41.06 9.16 25.57
C LEU A 377 42.13 9.07 24.46
N GLN A 378 43.34 8.61 24.80
CA GLN A 378 44.38 8.32 23.83
C GLN A 378 44.12 6.98 23.15
N THR A 379 44.22 6.92 21.82
CA THR A 379 43.99 5.69 21.05
C THR A 379 44.96 4.58 21.46
N ILE A 380 44.45 3.37 21.69
CA ILE A 380 45.26 2.17 21.92
C ILE A 380 45.06 1.17 20.77
N PRO A 381 46.05 0.32 20.45
CA PRO A 381 45.94 -0.70 19.40
C PRO A 381 44.75 -1.65 19.64
N PRO A 382 44.09 -2.17 18.58
CA PRO A 382 44.30 -1.89 17.15
C PRO A 382 43.70 -0.56 16.64
N GLY A 383 43.09 0.27 17.50
CA GLY A 383 42.51 1.56 17.13
C GLY A 383 41.00 1.49 16.86
N LEU A 384 40.58 1.76 15.61
CA LEU A 384 39.17 1.76 15.21
C LEU A 384 38.69 0.32 14.91
N ILE A 385 37.61 -0.10 15.56
CA ILE A 385 36.93 -1.37 15.30
C ILE A 385 35.66 -1.08 14.51
N SER A 386 35.67 -1.43 13.21
CA SER A 386 34.56 -1.14 12.29
C SER A 386 33.66 -2.32 11.95
N HIS A 387 34.06 -3.54 12.32
CA HIS A 387 33.42 -4.79 11.91
C HIS A 387 33.04 -4.82 10.41
N SER A 388 34.03 -4.50 9.56
CA SER A 388 33.87 -4.46 8.10
C SER A 388 33.65 -5.83 7.44
N GLU A 389 33.66 -6.90 8.24
CA GLU A 389 33.23 -8.25 7.89
C GLU A 389 31.70 -8.40 7.84
N TRP A 390 30.93 -7.42 8.31
CA TRP A 390 29.48 -7.41 8.14
C TRP A 390 29.08 -6.85 6.76
N THR A 391 28.40 -7.66 5.96
CA THR A 391 27.84 -7.28 4.65
C THR A 391 26.30 -7.38 4.66
N ASP A 392 25.63 -6.68 3.76
CA ASP A 392 24.16 -6.77 3.62
C ASP A 392 23.72 -8.16 3.15
N GLU A 393 24.57 -8.86 2.39
CA GLU A 393 24.29 -10.20 1.85
C GLU A 393 24.53 -11.32 2.85
N ASN A 394 25.52 -11.20 3.75
CA ASN A 394 25.97 -12.33 4.56
C ASN A 394 26.29 -12.01 6.04
N GLY A 395 26.18 -10.75 6.46
CA GLY A 395 26.33 -10.32 7.86
C GLY A 395 25.69 -11.23 8.91
N PRO A 396 24.38 -11.60 8.83
CA PRO A 396 23.72 -12.48 9.82
C PRO A 396 24.32 -13.89 9.91
N ASN A 397 24.93 -14.39 8.84
CA ASN A 397 25.54 -15.71 8.80
C ASN A 397 26.97 -15.63 9.35
N ASN A 398 27.71 -14.60 8.95
CA ASN A 398 29.05 -14.32 9.48
C ASN A 398 29.03 -13.99 10.98
N ALA A 399 27.93 -13.41 11.47
CA ALA A 399 27.69 -13.14 12.88
C ALA A 399 27.87 -14.37 13.77
N LEU A 400 27.51 -15.57 13.29
CA LEU A 400 27.67 -16.81 14.03
C LEU A 400 29.15 -17.22 14.15
N ARG A 401 30.00 -16.87 13.19
CA ARG A 401 31.45 -17.14 13.22
C ARG A 401 32.17 -16.23 14.21
N ILE A 402 31.82 -14.95 14.28
CA ILE A 402 32.56 -13.94 15.06
C ILE A 402 32.03 -13.76 16.49
N ASN A 403 32.83 -13.14 17.37
CA ASN A 403 32.54 -12.99 18.81
C ASN A 403 31.94 -11.64 19.23
N GLY A 404 31.76 -10.68 18.31
CA GLY A 404 31.16 -9.38 18.59
C GLY A 404 30.60 -8.73 17.34
N LEU A 405 29.66 -7.79 17.51
CA LEU A 405 28.97 -7.13 16.40
C LEU A 405 29.33 -5.64 16.26
N GLY A 406 29.84 -4.99 17.29
CA GLY A 406 30.18 -3.55 17.28
C GLY A 406 29.38 -2.72 18.28
N ALA A 407 29.72 -1.44 18.39
CA ALA A 407 29.11 -0.46 19.32
C ALA A 407 29.21 0.96 18.72
N PRO A 408 28.28 1.88 19.04
CA PRO A 408 27.13 1.70 19.90
C PRO A 408 26.06 0.89 19.18
N ARG A 409 25.21 0.19 19.95
CA ARG A 409 24.00 -0.44 19.42
C ARG A 409 22.81 0.45 19.68
N ALA A 410 21.85 0.42 18.77
CA ALA A 410 20.57 1.06 18.99
C ALA A 410 19.46 0.20 18.41
N PHE A 411 18.26 0.36 18.94
CA PHE A 411 17.14 -0.50 18.65
C PHE A 411 15.87 0.31 18.44
N PHE A 412 15.02 -0.14 17.52
CA PHE A 412 13.64 0.32 17.46
C PHE A 412 12.88 -0.21 18.69
N THR A 413 12.42 0.70 19.54
CA THR A 413 11.92 0.42 20.90
C THR A 413 10.75 -0.57 20.91
N PRO A 414 9.72 -0.49 20.05
CA PRO A 414 8.63 -1.48 20.02
C PRO A 414 9.10 -2.92 19.80
N LEU A 415 10.06 -3.14 18.92
CA LEU A 415 10.61 -4.48 18.68
C LEU A 415 11.47 -4.94 19.86
N LEU A 416 12.24 -4.04 20.48
CA LEU A 416 13.04 -4.38 21.65
C LEU A 416 12.17 -4.73 22.87
N ARG A 417 11.04 -4.03 23.05
CA ARG A 417 10.02 -4.36 24.07
C ARG A 417 9.41 -5.75 23.84
N GLN A 418 9.20 -6.15 22.59
CA GLN A 418 8.70 -7.50 22.32
C GLN A 418 9.76 -8.58 22.58
N ILE A 419 10.98 -8.37 22.07
CA ILE A 419 12.05 -9.37 22.12
C ILE A 419 12.58 -9.54 23.55
N GLN A 420 12.66 -8.44 24.31
CA GLN A 420 13.34 -8.30 25.59
C GLN A 420 14.83 -8.66 25.54
N VAL A 421 15.63 -7.93 26.31
CA VAL A 421 17.06 -8.19 26.46
C VAL A 421 17.26 -9.32 27.48
N PRO A 422 18.06 -10.37 27.18
CA PRO A 422 18.34 -11.41 28.15
C PRO A 422 18.91 -10.83 29.45
N ASN A 423 18.36 -11.19 30.62
CA ASN A 423 18.81 -10.68 31.92
C ASN A 423 20.15 -11.31 32.34
N THR A 424 21.21 -10.95 31.62
CA THR A 424 22.62 -11.29 31.88
C THR A 424 23.47 -10.01 31.75
N SER A 425 24.73 -10.10 32.14
CA SER A 425 25.72 -9.00 32.00
C SER A 425 26.85 -9.35 31.03
N TYR A 426 26.68 -10.42 30.25
CA TYR A 426 27.58 -10.77 29.16
C TYR A 426 26.83 -11.51 28.06
N GLY A 427 26.99 -11.07 26.81
CA GLY A 427 26.43 -11.70 25.62
C GLY A 427 24.97 -11.36 25.33
N GLU A 428 24.34 -10.50 26.14
CA GLU A 428 22.98 -10.01 25.93
C GLU A 428 22.82 -9.26 24.61
N ASP A 429 23.82 -8.46 24.26
CA ASP A 429 23.92 -7.69 23.01
C ASP A 429 24.06 -8.62 21.79
N TYR A 430 24.88 -9.66 21.91
CA TYR A 430 25.10 -10.65 20.88
C TYR A 430 23.84 -11.49 20.64
N ALA A 431 23.14 -11.88 21.72
CA ALA A 431 21.86 -12.56 21.63
C ALA A 431 20.82 -11.74 20.86
N LEU A 432 20.71 -10.44 21.15
CA LEU A 432 19.83 -9.53 20.43
C LEU A 432 20.21 -9.44 18.95
N GLY A 433 21.50 -9.27 18.64
CA GLY A 433 21.96 -9.21 17.25
C GLY A 433 21.60 -10.46 16.44
N LEU A 434 21.71 -11.65 17.03
CA LEU A 434 21.26 -12.89 16.39
C LEU A 434 19.74 -12.92 16.18
N LEU A 435 18.95 -12.50 17.17
CA LEU A 435 17.49 -12.48 17.10
C LEU A 435 16.96 -11.47 16.06
N PHE A 436 17.47 -10.24 16.06
CA PHE A 436 17.08 -9.21 15.09
C PHE A 436 17.47 -9.61 13.68
N SER A 437 18.72 -10.03 13.47
CA SER A 437 19.24 -10.38 12.14
C SER A 437 18.60 -11.62 11.51
N ARG A 438 17.80 -12.37 12.28
CA ARG A 438 16.99 -13.47 11.76
C ARG A 438 15.85 -13.00 10.85
N LYS A 439 15.26 -11.82 11.11
CA LYS A 439 14.06 -11.33 10.40
C LYS A 439 14.14 -9.89 9.90
N TYR A 440 15.02 -9.09 10.48
CA TYR A 440 15.14 -7.67 10.19
C TYR A 440 16.56 -7.32 9.79
N LYS A 441 16.68 -6.29 8.95
CA LYS A 441 17.99 -5.71 8.64
C LYS A 441 18.61 -5.11 9.91
N ILE A 442 19.87 -5.44 10.16
CA ILE A 442 20.75 -4.68 11.07
C ILE A 442 21.54 -3.71 10.20
N GLY A 443 21.34 -2.41 10.44
CA GLY A 443 22.04 -1.35 9.74
C GLY A 443 23.41 -1.06 10.35
N ARG A 444 24.29 -0.46 9.54
CA ARG A 444 25.69 -0.24 9.90
C ARG A 444 26.10 1.22 9.68
N ILE A 445 26.96 1.72 10.57
CA ILE A 445 27.74 2.94 10.36
C ILE A 445 29.20 2.61 10.62
N PHE A 446 30.02 2.60 9.56
CA PHE A 446 31.43 2.15 9.64
C PHE A 446 32.39 3.22 10.17
N GLU A 447 31.94 4.46 10.28
CA GLU A 447 32.70 5.58 10.81
C GLU A 447 32.65 5.61 12.35
N GLU A 448 33.66 6.22 12.98
CA GLU A 448 33.73 6.31 14.45
C GLU A 448 32.53 7.06 15.04
N LEU A 449 31.77 6.38 15.90
CA LEU A 449 30.65 6.95 16.64
C LEU A 449 30.89 6.96 18.17
N TYR A 450 31.83 6.15 18.64
CA TYR A 450 31.90 5.75 20.04
C TYR A 450 33.34 5.57 20.51
N LEU A 451 33.63 5.96 21.74
CA LEU A 451 34.93 5.86 22.39
C LEU A 451 34.84 4.82 23.50
N CYS A 452 35.43 3.65 23.27
CA CYS A 452 35.46 2.57 24.25
C CYS A 452 36.71 2.71 25.13
N ARG A 453 36.53 3.01 26.42
CA ARG A 453 37.62 3.23 27.37
C ARG A 453 38.10 1.92 27.99
N ARG A 454 39.42 1.70 28.00
CA ARG A 454 40.09 0.56 28.67
C ARG A 454 41.10 1.05 29.71
N TRP A 455 41.08 0.49 30.92
CA TRP A 455 42.03 0.80 31.99
C TRP A 455 42.13 -0.34 33.03
N ASN A 456 43.16 -0.32 33.87
CA ASN A 456 43.36 -1.28 34.95
C ASN A 456 42.21 -1.20 35.97
N GLY A 457 41.40 -2.27 36.02
CA GLY A 457 40.16 -2.34 36.81
C GLY A 457 38.88 -2.40 35.97
N ASN A 458 38.97 -2.27 34.63
CA ASN A 458 37.89 -2.61 33.71
C ASN A 458 37.81 -4.15 33.54
N SER A 459 36.61 -4.73 33.48
CA SER A 459 36.32 -6.14 33.80
C SER A 459 36.83 -7.20 32.80
N ASP A 460 37.43 -6.79 31.69
CA ASP A 460 37.70 -7.66 30.53
C ASP A 460 39.16 -7.71 30.05
N HIS A 461 40.08 -6.91 30.63
CA HIS A 461 41.46 -6.83 30.11
C HIS A 461 42.34 -8.04 30.51
N ASP A 462 42.01 -8.74 31.61
CA ASP A 462 42.75 -9.91 32.13
C ASP A 462 41.80 -10.98 32.69
N LEU A 463 41.03 -11.63 31.81
CA LEU A 463 40.13 -12.72 32.21
C LEU A 463 40.93 -14.01 32.47
N SER A 464 40.67 -14.68 33.59
CA SER A 464 41.11 -16.07 33.79
C SER A 464 40.53 -16.99 32.70
N VAL A 465 41.25 -18.04 32.31
CA VAL A 465 40.79 -19.04 31.32
C VAL A 465 39.38 -19.54 31.63
N GLU A 466 39.06 -19.81 32.89
CA GLU A 466 37.73 -20.25 33.34
C GLU A 466 36.61 -19.25 33.00
N LYS A 467 36.86 -17.94 33.20
CA LYS A 467 35.90 -16.87 32.89
C LYS A 467 35.75 -16.69 31.37
N GLN A 468 36.84 -16.79 30.62
CA GLN A 468 36.82 -16.78 29.15
C GLN A 468 36.03 -17.98 28.59
N ASN A 469 36.28 -19.17 29.12
CA ASN A 469 35.57 -20.40 28.76
C ASN A 469 34.08 -20.30 29.06
N ARG A 470 33.69 -19.82 30.24
CA ARG A 470 32.28 -19.59 30.58
C ARG A 470 31.60 -18.64 29.59
N ASN A 471 32.28 -17.56 29.23
CA ASN A 471 31.80 -16.56 28.28
C ASN A 471 31.63 -17.14 26.86
N ASN A 472 32.64 -17.89 26.39
CA ASN A 472 32.61 -18.55 25.08
C ASN A 472 31.55 -19.64 25.01
N GLN A 473 31.44 -20.47 26.06
CA GLN A 473 30.44 -21.53 26.15
C GLN A 473 29.02 -20.94 26.13
N TYR A 474 28.78 -19.81 26.80
CA TYR A 474 27.49 -19.13 26.75
C TYR A 474 27.17 -18.61 25.33
N LYS A 475 28.10 -17.93 24.66
CA LYS A 475 27.89 -17.45 23.29
C LYS A 475 27.69 -18.59 22.30
N ASP A 476 28.42 -19.69 22.43
CA ASP A 476 28.18 -20.89 21.61
C ASP A 476 26.79 -21.50 21.86
N ARG A 477 26.26 -21.44 23.10
CA ARG A 477 24.89 -21.89 23.37
C ARG A 477 23.88 -21.00 22.67
N LEU A 478 24.10 -19.69 22.64
CA LEU A 478 23.28 -18.76 21.87
C LEU A 478 23.31 -19.09 20.37
N ARG A 479 24.49 -19.42 19.82
CA ARG A 479 24.64 -19.86 18.43
C ARG A 479 23.92 -21.18 18.16
N THR A 480 23.99 -22.16 19.09
CA THR A 480 23.25 -23.43 18.97
C THR A 480 21.74 -23.15 18.90
N LEU A 481 21.23 -22.33 19.81
CA LEU A 481 19.82 -21.94 19.82
C LEU A 481 19.42 -21.23 18.52
N GLU A 482 20.28 -20.33 18.02
CA GLU A 482 20.04 -19.63 16.77
C GLU A 482 19.99 -20.58 15.58
N ILE A 483 20.96 -21.49 15.43
CA ILE A 483 21.00 -22.49 14.35
C ILE A 483 19.71 -23.34 14.37
N GLN A 484 19.29 -23.80 15.55
CA GLN A 484 18.06 -24.58 15.70
C GLN A 484 16.82 -23.77 15.30
N ALA A 485 16.73 -22.51 15.72
CA ALA A 485 15.62 -21.65 15.38
C ALA A 485 15.55 -21.35 13.87
N ARG A 486 16.70 -21.11 13.22
CA ARG A 486 16.79 -20.94 11.75
C ARG A 486 16.31 -22.18 11.00
N ARG A 487 16.69 -23.38 11.46
CA ARG A 487 16.22 -24.65 10.87
C ARG A 487 14.70 -24.84 11.00
N GLN A 488 14.12 -24.43 12.12
CA GLN A 488 12.66 -24.47 12.29
C GLN A 488 11.95 -23.46 11.38
N MET A 489 12.55 -22.28 11.16
CA MET A 489 12.04 -21.27 10.23
C MET A 489 12.08 -21.75 8.78
N VAL A 490 13.22 -22.29 8.32
CA VAL A 490 13.38 -22.83 6.96
C VAL A 490 12.45 -24.03 6.70
N SER A 491 12.12 -24.82 7.73
CA SER A 491 11.18 -25.95 7.61
C SER A 491 9.70 -25.57 7.71
N GLY A 492 9.36 -24.27 7.76
CA GLY A 492 7.98 -23.78 7.82
C GLY A 492 7.26 -24.04 9.15
N LYS A 493 7.98 -24.47 10.19
CA LYS A 493 7.42 -24.79 11.52
C LYS A 493 7.45 -23.63 12.51
N SER A 494 8.14 -22.54 12.17
CA SER A 494 8.44 -21.40 13.08
C SER A 494 7.69 -20.12 12.71
N GLU A 495 6.43 -20.23 12.29
CA GLU A 495 5.54 -19.06 12.27
C GLU A 495 5.24 -18.55 13.70
N SER A 496 5.59 -19.30 14.76
CA SER A 496 4.98 -19.12 16.08
C SER A 496 5.64 -18.13 17.06
N ILE A 497 6.61 -17.29 16.69
CA ILE A 497 7.23 -16.34 17.66
C ILE A 497 7.38 -14.89 17.15
N VAL A 498 7.12 -14.59 15.87
CA VAL A 498 7.11 -13.17 15.44
C VAL A 498 5.69 -12.75 15.21
N GLU A 499 5.12 -12.34 16.34
CA GLU A 499 3.78 -11.84 16.45
C GLU A 499 3.66 -10.53 15.67
N SER A 500 2.55 -10.36 14.95
CA SER A 500 2.33 -9.24 14.05
C SER A 500 2.28 -7.89 14.78
N GLN A 501 2.26 -6.79 14.03
CA GLN A 501 2.11 -5.44 14.63
C GLN A 501 0.87 -5.34 15.52
N LEU A 502 -0.24 -5.97 15.12
CA LEU A 502 -1.47 -6.01 15.90
C LEU A 502 -1.30 -6.74 17.24
N HIS A 503 -0.55 -7.84 17.24
CA HIS A 503 -0.28 -8.57 18.46
C HIS A 503 0.61 -7.78 19.42
N ARG A 504 1.62 -7.06 18.91
CA ARG A 504 2.42 -6.13 19.72
C ARG A 504 1.57 -5.03 20.33
N PHE A 505 0.69 -4.42 19.52
CA PHE A 505 -0.25 -3.41 20.00
C PHE A 505 -1.16 -3.96 21.10
N THR A 506 -1.73 -5.16 20.89
CA THR A 506 -2.57 -5.84 21.88
C THR A 506 -1.82 -6.13 23.18
N ASN A 507 -0.65 -6.76 23.11
CA ASN A 507 0.14 -7.06 24.31
C ASN A 507 0.49 -5.80 25.09
N ARG A 508 0.94 -4.74 24.39
CA ARG A 508 1.25 -3.47 25.06
C ARG A 508 0.03 -2.85 25.71
N GLN A 509 -1.12 -2.88 25.05
CA GLN A 509 -2.37 -2.39 25.59
C GLN A 509 -2.81 -3.15 26.85
N LEU A 510 -2.63 -4.49 26.87
CA LEU A 510 -2.96 -5.32 28.02
C LEU A 510 -1.98 -5.14 29.19
N GLU A 511 -0.72 -4.77 28.93
CA GLU A 511 0.24 -4.42 29.99
C GLU A 511 -0.14 -3.13 30.73
N VAL A 512 -0.64 -2.12 29.99
CA VAL A 512 -0.96 -0.80 30.57
C VAL A 512 -2.40 -0.68 31.05
N TRP A 513 -3.33 -1.53 30.58
CA TRP A 513 -4.76 -1.46 30.91
C TRP A 513 -5.27 -2.73 31.62
N GLU A 514 -5.10 -2.77 32.94
CA GLU A 514 -5.36 -3.96 33.76
C GLU A 514 -6.82 -4.45 33.68
N SER A 515 -7.80 -3.56 33.56
CA SER A 515 -9.21 -3.98 33.48
C SER A 515 -9.54 -4.69 32.16
N ALA A 516 -8.91 -4.29 31.06
CA ALA A 516 -9.02 -4.99 29.78
C ALA A 516 -8.28 -6.33 29.86
N HIS A 517 -7.06 -6.34 30.40
CA HIS A 517 -6.27 -7.57 30.63
C HIS A 517 -7.05 -8.63 31.40
N GLN A 518 -7.70 -8.26 32.51
CA GLN A 518 -8.53 -9.17 33.29
C GLN A 518 -9.67 -9.79 32.44
N ARG A 519 -10.35 -9.01 31.59
CA ARG A 519 -11.43 -9.52 30.72
C ARG A 519 -10.92 -10.43 29.60
N PHE A 520 -9.75 -10.16 29.04
CA PHE A 520 -9.09 -11.07 28.10
C PHE A 520 -8.66 -12.38 28.79
N ARG A 521 -8.25 -12.34 30.07
CA ARG A 521 -7.97 -13.56 30.86
C ARG A 521 -9.24 -14.35 31.15
N GLU A 522 -10.34 -13.67 31.50
CA GLU A 522 -11.66 -14.29 31.69
C GLU A 522 -12.16 -14.95 30.39
N LEU A 523 -11.94 -14.32 29.23
CA LEU A 523 -12.26 -14.91 27.94
C LEU A 523 -11.55 -16.25 27.73
N LYS A 524 -10.29 -16.40 28.15
CA LYS A 524 -9.57 -17.69 28.04
C LYS A 524 -10.19 -18.82 28.87
N GLN A 525 -11.08 -18.50 29.81
CA GLN A 525 -11.73 -19.45 30.71
C GLN A 525 -13.20 -19.72 30.33
N VAL A 526 -13.72 -19.13 29.25
CA VAL A 526 -15.12 -19.31 28.85
C VAL A 526 -15.39 -20.74 28.37
N GLU A 527 -16.57 -21.25 28.70
CA GLU A 527 -17.02 -22.56 28.23
C GLU A 527 -17.45 -22.48 26.77
N THR A 528 -17.04 -23.46 25.97
CA THR A 528 -17.48 -23.59 24.58
C THR A 528 -18.01 -25.00 24.31
N ARG A 529 -18.96 -25.12 23.37
CA ARG A 529 -19.41 -26.41 22.84
C ARG A 529 -19.79 -26.28 21.37
N GLN A 530 -19.81 -27.42 20.67
CA GLN A 530 -20.14 -27.45 19.24
C GLN A 530 -21.59 -27.91 19.02
N LEU A 531 -22.25 -27.29 18.05
CA LEU A 531 -23.48 -27.76 17.43
C LEU A 531 -23.24 -27.94 15.92
N PHE A 532 -23.97 -28.85 15.28
CA PHE A 532 -23.83 -29.13 13.85
C PHE A 532 -25.16 -28.91 13.14
N LEU A 533 -25.15 -28.08 12.10
CA LEU A 533 -26.27 -27.86 11.18
C LEU A 533 -25.89 -28.44 9.80
N GLY A 534 -26.28 -29.69 9.56
CA GLY A 534 -25.72 -30.48 8.45
C GLY A 534 -24.21 -30.65 8.63
N ASP A 535 -23.44 -30.30 7.59
CA ASP A 535 -21.96 -30.37 7.59
C ASP A 535 -21.28 -29.10 8.13
N ASN A 536 -22.05 -28.13 8.64
CA ASN A 536 -21.52 -26.88 9.20
C ASN A 536 -21.44 -26.98 10.73
N SER A 537 -20.25 -26.77 11.29
CA SER A 537 -20.06 -26.63 12.74
C SER A 537 -20.37 -25.21 13.19
N PHE A 538 -20.94 -25.10 14.38
CA PHE A 538 -21.23 -23.85 15.08
C PHE A 538 -20.67 -23.93 16.49
N THR A 539 -19.88 -22.93 16.86
CA THR A 539 -19.29 -22.83 18.20
C THR A 539 -20.21 -21.99 19.07
N ILE A 540 -20.72 -22.56 20.15
CA ILE A 540 -21.48 -21.83 21.16
C ILE A 540 -20.51 -21.45 22.26
N GLN A 541 -20.45 -20.17 22.62
CA GLN A 541 -19.59 -19.62 23.66
C GLN A 541 -20.45 -19.08 24.81
N PHE A 542 -20.21 -19.53 26.03
CA PHE A 542 -20.81 -18.94 27.23
C PHE A 542 -19.92 -17.79 27.73
N ASN A 543 -20.34 -16.55 27.50
CA ASN A 543 -19.56 -15.37 27.88
C ASN A 543 -20.42 -14.39 28.71
N PRO A 544 -20.35 -14.45 30.05
CA PRO A 544 -21.18 -13.61 30.93
C PRO A 544 -20.86 -12.12 30.82
N ALA A 545 -19.64 -11.74 30.40
CA ALA A 545 -19.25 -10.34 30.22
C ALA A 545 -20.09 -9.62 29.14
N ARG A 546 -20.77 -10.38 28.26
CA ARG A 546 -21.64 -9.84 27.20
C ARG A 546 -23.04 -9.47 27.66
N MET A 547 -23.38 -9.68 28.93
CA MET A 547 -24.70 -9.32 29.48
C MET A 547 -25.05 -7.83 29.24
N VAL A 548 -24.09 -6.93 29.47
CA VAL A 548 -24.30 -5.47 29.34
C VAL A 548 -24.60 -5.08 27.90
N SER A 549 -23.84 -5.61 26.93
CA SER A 549 -24.03 -5.32 25.52
C SER A 549 -25.29 -5.97 24.95
N THR A 550 -25.59 -7.21 25.34
CA THR A 550 -26.75 -7.95 24.83
C THR A 550 -28.06 -7.39 25.38
N GLY A 551 -28.05 -6.80 26.58
CA GLY A 551 -29.21 -6.15 27.22
C GLY A 551 -29.40 -4.67 26.87
N ALA A 552 -28.48 -4.05 26.12
CA ALA A 552 -28.53 -2.62 25.85
C ALA A 552 -29.75 -2.23 24.97
N LYS A 553 -30.42 -1.13 25.35
CA LYS A 553 -31.47 -0.49 24.55
C LYS A 553 -30.85 0.45 23.52
N ILE A 554 -31.38 0.41 22.31
CA ILE A 554 -30.86 1.13 21.13
C ILE A 554 -31.84 2.18 20.60
N ASP A 555 -32.90 2.49 21.36
CA ASP A 555 -33.84 3.53 20.98
C ASP A 555 -33.19 4.92 21.06
N HIS A 556 -33.64 5.85 20.22
CA HIS A 556 -33.06 7.20 20.10
C HIS A 556 -32.97 7.95 21.45
N LYS A 557 -33.93 7.72 22.36
CA LYS A 557 -33.94 8.37 23.68
C LYS A 557 -32.86 7.80 24.60
N SER A 558 -32.60 6.50 24.54
CA SER A 558 -31.52 5.83 25.29
C SER A 558 -30.13 6.17 24.72
N LEU A 559 -29.99 6.30 23.39
CA LEU A 559 -28.73 6.67 22.73
C LEU A 559 -28.34 8.13 23.01
N ALA A 560 -29.28 9.07 22.89
CA ALA A 560 -29.03 10.49 23.16
C ALA A 560 -28.67 10.80 24.64
N ALA A 561 -28.97 9.88 25.56
CA ALA A 561 -28.71 10.03 26.99
C ALA A 561 -27.32 9.54 27.43
N ARG A 562 -26.58 8.82 26.58
CA ARG A 562 -25.24 8.27 26.90
C ARG A 562 -24.17 8.95 26.04
N PRO A 563 -23.03 9.38 26.61
CA PRO A 563 -21.87 9.78 25.81
C PRO A 563 -21.40 8.61 24.92
N CYS A 564 -21.14 8.86 23.64
CA CYS A 564 -20.66 7.81 22.73
C CYS A 564 -19.26 7.35 23.16
N PHE A 565 -19.12 6.08 23.53
CA PHE A 565 -17.88 5.46 24.03
C PHE A 565 -16.81 5.24 22.94
N LEU A 566 -17.16 5.47 21.67
CA LEU A 566 -16.20 5.43 20.55
C LEU A 566 -15.56 6.79 20.26
N CYS A 567 -16.13 7.89 20.75
CA CYS A 567 -15.52 9.21 20.64
C CYS A 567 -14.33 9.34 21.59
N GLU A 568 -13.19 9.81 21.09
CA GLU A 568 -11.92 9.96 21.83
C GLU A 568 -12.09 10.56 23.24
N LYS A 569 -12.84 11.66 23.36
CA LYS A 569 -13.09 12.37 24.63
C LYS A 569 -13.82 11.55 25.71
N ASN A 570 -14.46 10.45 25.32
CA ASN A 570 -15.24 9.60 26.21
C ASN A 570 -14.58 8.22 26.42
N ARG A 571 -13.41 7.97 25.81
CA ARG A 571 -12.65 6.72 25.99
C ARG A 571 -11.87 6.77 27.33
N PRO A 572 -11.56 5.62 27.94
CA PRO A 572 -10.63 5.54 29.07
C PRO A 572 -9.25 6.09 28.68
N GLU A 573 -8.57 6.79 29.59
CA GLU A 573 -7.26 7.39 29.34
C GLU A 573 -6.18 6.33 29.04
N GLU A 574 -6.32 5.13 29.59
CA GLU A 574 -5.40 4.00 29.38
C GLU A 574 -5.60 3.30 28.02
N GLN A 575 -6.68 3.59 27.30
CA GLN A 575 -6.96 2.98 26.00
C GLN A 575 -6.10 3.63 24.92
N MET A 576 -5.03 2.90 24.54
CA MET A 576 -4.19 3.22 23.41
C MET A 576 -4.98 3.15 22.10
N THR A 577 -4.52 3.95 21.15
CA THR A 577 -5.11 4.03 19.81
C THR A 577 -4.00 3.84 18.78
N LYS A 578 -4.26 3.09 17.71
CA LYS A 578 -3.39 3.05 16.53
C LYS A 578 -4.13 3.73 15.38
N THR A 579 -3.59 4.84 14.88
CA THR A 579 -4.14 5.54 13.72
C THR A 579 -3.92 4.70 12.47
N ILE A 580 -4.98 4.46 11.70
CA ILE A 580 -4.89 3.72 10.43
C ILE A 580 -4.70 4.71 9.29
N ASP A 581 -5.58 5.72 9.25
CA ASP A 581 -5.50 6.84 8.32
C ASP A 581 -6.17 8.10 8.91
N GLN A 582 -6.51 9.07 8.07
CA GLN A 582 -7.17 10.29 8.50
C GLN A 582 -8.59 10.06 9.05
N ASP A 583 -9.23 8.95 8.70
CA ASP A 583 -10.63 8.64 8.94
C ASP A 583 -10.83 7.57 10.01
N PHE A 584 -9.95 6.56 10.13
CA PHE A 584 -10.12 5.43 11.05
C PHE A 584 -8.98 5.25 12.06
N GLU A 585 -9.36 4.76 13.23
CA GLU A 585 -8.48 4.37 14.32
C GLU A 585 -8.73 2.91 14.72
N LEU A 586 -7.72 2.21 15.21
CA LEU A 586 -7.82 0.86 15.74
C LEU A 586 -7.67 0.87 17.26
N LEU A 587 -8.63 0.24 17.94
CA LEU A 587 -8.71 0.11 19.39
C LEU A 587 -8.84 -1.36 19.77
N ILE A 588 -8.28 -1.76 20.91
CA ILE A 588 -8.69 -3.02 21.51
C ILE A 588 -10.15 -2.95 21.93
N ASN A 589 -10.92 -4.02 21.73
CA ASN A 589 -12.27 -4.12 22.24
C ASN A 589 -12.22 -4.54 23.73
N PRO A 590 -12.65 -3.68 24.67
CA PRO A 590 -12.56 -3.97 26.10
C PRO A 590 -13.55 -5.04 26.56
N PHE A 591 -14.45 -5.53 25.70
CA PHE A 591 -15.36 -6.64 25.96
C PHE A 591 -15.13 -7.75 24.92
N PRO A 592 -14.00 -8.48 25.01
CA PRO A 592 -13.57 -9.39 23.97
C PRO A 592 -14.47 -10.64 23.91
N ILE A 593 -14.68 -11.12 22.67
CA ILE A 593 -15.31 -12.43 22.38
C ILE A 593 -14.38 -13.30 21.51
N LEU A 594 -13.30 -12.69 21.01
CA LEU A 594 -12.23 -13.30 20.24
C LEU A 594 -10.91 -13.14 21.02
N PRO A 595 -9.93 -14.05 20.86
CA PRO A 595 -8.63 -13.97 21.54
C PRO A 595 -7.90 -12.64 21.31
N GLU A 596 -8.02 -12.10 20.10
CA GLU A 596 -7.75 -10.72 19.76
C GLU A 596 -9.03 -10.13 19.20
N HIS A 597 -9.50 -9.02 19.78
CA HIS A 597 -10.75 -8.38 19.37
C HIS A 597 -10.52 -6.88 19.31
N TYR A 598 -10.82 -6.29 18.16
CA TYR A 598 -10.60 -4.88 17.85
C TYR A 598 -11.93 -4.17 17.55
N THR A 599 -11.97 -2.90 17.88
CA THR A 599 -13.00 -1.95 17.42
C THR A 599 -12.30 -0.89 16.59
N ILE A 600 -12.81 -0.64 15.38
CA ILE A 600 -12.18 0.24 14.39
C ILE A 600 -13.14 1.38 14.08
N PRO A 601 -13.27 2.40 14.96
CA PRO A 601 -14.20 3.50 14.75
C PRO A 601 -13.70 4.51 13.73
N LEU A 602 -14.65 5.15 13.03
CA LEU A 602 -14.42 6.39 12.32
C LEU A 602 -14.03 7.48 13.36
N ARG A 603 -13.10 8.37 13.05
CA ARG A 603 -12.67 9.44 13.95
C ARG A 603 -13.75 10.51 14.10
N ARG A 604 -14.54 10.73 13.04
CA ARG A 604 -15.74 11.58 13.05
C ARG A 604 -16.92 10.81 13.64
N HIS A 605 -17.76 11.51 14.38
CA HIS A 605 -19.00 10.95 14.92
C HIS A 605 -20.09 11.01 13.84
N GLU A 606 -20.17 9.96 13.03
CA GLU A 606 -21.16 9.81 11.95
C GLU A 606 -21.98 8.53 12.16
N PRO A 607 -23.26 8.47 11.79
CA PRO A 607 -24.08 7.26 11.95
C PRO A 607 -23.51 6.02 11.26
N GLN A 608 -23.75 4.84 11.83
CA GLN A 608 -23.30 3.56 11.28
C GLN A 608 -23.90 3.29 9.89
N GLN A 609 -23.06 3.33 8.84
CA GLN A 609 -23.43 3.06 7.45
C GLN A 609 -22.26 2.41 6.70
N ILE A 610 -22.52 1.36 5.91
CA ILE A 610 -21.45 0.64 5.20
C ILE A 610 -21.12 1.21 3.83
N ALA A 611 -22.10 1.76 3.11
CA ALA A 611 -21.94 2.18 1.71
C ALA A 611 -20.73 3.10 1.46
N PRO A 612 -20.48 4.17 2.25
CA PRO A 612 -19.33 5.05 2.03
C PRO A 612 -17.99 4.46 2.50
N HIS A 613 -18.01 3.37 3.27
CA HIS A 613 -16.82 2.84 3.95
C HIS A 613 -16.47 1.40 3.55
N TYR A 614 -17.24 0.76 2.66
CA TYR A 614 -17.02 -0.64 2.31
C TYR A 614 -15.63 -0.91 1.73
N ALA A 615 -15.10 0.02 0.92
CA ALA A 615 -13.75 -0.07 0.37
C ALA A 615 -12.66 -0.14 1.47
N GLU A 616 -12.96 0.38 2.66
CA GLU A 616 -12.02 0.42 3.78
C GLU A 616 -11.71 -0.94 4.37
N ILE A 617 -12.64 -1.89 4.23
CA ILE A 617 -12.40 -3.29 4.59
C ILE A 617 -11.15 -3.81 3.86
N TYR A 618 -10.99 -3.50 2.58
CA TYR A 618 -9.84 -3.97 1.80
C TYR A 618 -8.56 -3.28 2.21
N LYS A 619 -8.59 -1.96 2.48
CA LYS A 619 -7.42 -1.25 3.01
C LYS A 619 -6.94 -1.82 4.34
N LEU A 620 -7.89 -2.16 5.22
CA LEU A 620 -7.60 -2.81 6.51
C LEU A 620 -6.95 -4.18 6.32
N LEU A 621 -7.45 -4.99 5.37
CA LEU A 621 -6.90 -6.31 5.06
C LEU A 621 -5.56 -6.26 4.32
N ASP A 622 -5.26 -5.16 3.63
CA ASP A 622 -3.95 -4.90 3.03
C ASP A 622 -2.92 -4.51 4.07
N TYR A 623 -3.33 -3.64 4.99
CA TYR A 623 -2.47 -3.17 6.07
C TYR A 623 -2.27 -4.24 7.17
N PHE A 624 -3.29 -5.07 7.43
CA PHE A 624 -3.25 -6.19 8.38
C PHE A 624 -3.78 -7.50 7.74
N PRO A 625 -2.96 -8.23 6.96
CA PRO A 625 -3.38 -9.46 6.28
C PRO A 625 -3.89 -10.58 7.20
N GLU A 626 -3.43 -10.61 8.45
CA GLU A 626 -3.86 -11.56 9.48
C GLU A 626 -5.22 -11.21 10.11
N LEU A 627 -5.76 -10.04 9.81
CA LEU A 627 -7.02 -9.55 10.35
C LEU A 627 -8.20 -10.16 9.60
N MET A 628 -9.25 -10.45 10.35
CA MET A 628 -10.60 -10.57 9.83
C MET A 628 -11.37 -9.32 10.27
N VAL A 629 -12.00 -8.65 9.31
CA VAL A 629 -12.81 -7.45 9.54
C VAL A 629 -14.28 -7.84 9.43
N PHE A 630 -15.11 -7.32 10.32
CA PHE A 630 -16.54 -7.57 10.29
C PHE A 630 -17.34 -6.32 10.62
N TYR A 631 -18.51 -6.23 10.00
CA TYR A 631 -19.43 -5.11 10.11
C TYR A 631 -20.80 -5.59 10.57
N ASN A 632 -21.36 -4.85 11.53
CA ASN A 632 -22.73 -5.00 11.97
C ASN A 632 -23.50 -3.75 11.55
N GLY A 633 -24.55 -3.90 10.73
CA GLY A 633 -25.44 -2.79 10.42
C GLY A 633 -26.10 -2.18 11.66
N PRO A 634 -26.67 -0.96 11.58
CA PRO A 634 -27.18 -0.21 12.73
C PRO A 634 -28.28 -0.97 13.47
N ARG A 635 -29.03 -1.83 12.76
CA ARG A 635 -30.06 -2.71 13.32
C ARG A 635 -29.68 -4.19 13.28
N CYS A 636 -28.40 -4.52 13.15
CA CYS A 636 -27.90 -5.89 12.99
C CYS A 636 -26.79 -6.23 14.02
N GLY A 637 -26.88 -5.67 15.23
CA GLY A 637 -25.93 -5.96 16.32
C GLY A 637 -24.80 -4.94 16.50
N ALA A 638 -24.86 -3.77 15.86
CA ALA A 638 -23.90 -2.68 16.09
C ALA A 638 -23.88 -2.23 17.55
N SER A 639 -22.69 -2.04 18.11
CA SER A 639 -22.51 -1.64 19.52
C SER A 639 -22.84 -0.16 19.78
N ALA A 640 -22.56 0.69 18.78
CA ALA A 640 -22.91 2.10 18.71
C ALA A 640 -23.52 2.39 17.31
N PRO A 641 -24.84 2.28 17.12
CA PRO A 641 -25.49 2.56 15.84
C PRO A 641 -25.36 4.03 15.38
N ASP A 642 -25.05 4.92 16.31
CA ASP A 642 -24.85 6.36 16.13
C ASP A 642 -23.42 6.74 15.71
N HIS A 643 -22.47 5.78 15.72
CA HIS A 643 -21.07 6.02 15.38
C HIS A 643 -20.51 4.91 14.48
N ALA A 644 -20.12 5.26 13.26
CA ALA A 644 -19.56 4.39 12.26
C ALA A 644 -18.32 3.63 12.78
N HIS A 645 -18.34 2.30 12.73
CA HIS A 645 -17.22 1.46 13.13
C HIS A 645 -17.25 0.07 12.49
N PHE A 646 -16.06 -0.46 12.23
CA PHE A 646 -15.84 -1.88 12.03
C PHE A 646 -15.43 -2.56 13.34
N GLN A 647 -15.44 -3.88 13.33
CA GLN A 647 -14.80 -4.69 14.35
C GLN A 647 -13.85 -5.68 13.66
N GLY A 648 -12.89 -6.21 14.40
CA GLY A 648 -11.95 -7.17 13.83
C GLY A 648 -11.39 -8.15 14.84
N GLY A 649 -10.74 -9.19 14.36
CA GLY A 649 -10.01 -10.16 15.17
C GLY A 649 -9.15 -11.05 14.31
N SER A 650 -8.38 -11.96 14.90
CA SER A 650 -7.48 -12.83 14.14
C SER A 650 -8.26 -13.70 13.14
N SER A 651 -7.78 -13.79 11.90
CA SER A 651 -8.38 -14.60 10.85
C SER A 651 -8.23 -16.11 11.12
N GLY A 652 -9.13 -16.93 10.58
CA GLY A 652 -9.08 -18.41 10.65
C GLY A 652 -9.78 -19.03 11.88
N ILE A 653 -10.32 -18.22 12.79
CA ILE A 653 -10.93 -18.70 14.03
C ILE A 653 -12.43 -18.98 13.91
N LEU A 654 -13.11 -18.40 12.91
CA LEU A 654 -14.55 -18.59 12.77
C LEU A 654 -14.90 -19.93 12.09
N PRO A 655 -15.98 -20.61 12.51
CA PRO A 655 -16.42 -21.83 11.84
C PRO A 655 -16.71 -21.66 10.33
N LEU A 656 -17.22 -20.49 9.91
CA LEU A 656 -17.36 -20.15 8.48
C LEU A 656 -16.01 -20.21 7.74
N GLN A 657 -14.95 -19.63 8.31
CA GLN A 657 -13.62 -19.62 7.70
C GLN A 657 -13.00 -21.03 7.65
N GLN A 658 -13.17 -21.82 8.72
CA GLN A 658 -12.71 -23.21 8.78
C GLN A 658 -13.44 -24.10 7.74
N ALA A 659 -14.72 -23.83 7.50
CA ALA A 659 -15.50 -24.52 6.48
C ALA A 659 -15.31 -23.94 5.06
N TRP A 660 -14.59 -22.83 4.91
CA TRP A 660 -14.57 -22.06 3.67
C TRP A 660 -14.05 -22.85 2.47
N GLN A 661 -13.02 -23.69 2.67
CA GLN A 661 -12.52 -24.56 1.61
C GLN A 661 -13.62 -25.47 1.04
N ARG A 662 -14.56 -25.95 1.85
CA ARG A 662 -15.71 -26.73 1.37
C ARG A 662 -16.78 -25.82 0.77
N LEU A 663 -17.09 -24.70 1.43
CA LEU A 663 -18.15 -23.79 1.01
C LEU A 663 -17.84 -23.10 -0.33
N SER A 664 -16.57 -22.82 -0.62
CA SER A 664 -16.12 -22.21 -1.87
C SER A 664 -16.42 -23.08 -3.10
N HIS A 665 -16.45 -24.41 -2.95
CA HIS A 665 -16.85 -25.34 -4.01
C HIS A 665 -18.37 -25.34 -4.29
N SER A 666 -19.16 -24.73 -3.41
CA SER A 666 -20.63 -24.63 -3.52
C SER A 666 -21.12 -23.24 -3.96
N LEU A 667 -20.19 -22.36 -4.34
CA LEU A 667 -20.52 -21.02 -4.82
C LEU A 667 -21.25 -21.10 -6.16
N GLU A 668 -22.39 -20.42 -6.24
CA GLU A 668 -23.10 -20.20 -7.50
C GLU A 668 -22.85 -18.74 -7.95
N PRO A 669 -22.04 -18.51 -9.00
CA PRO A 669 -21.77 -17.16 -9.48
C PRO A 669 -23.04 -16.45 -9.94
N VAL A 670 -23.19 -15.18 -9.55
CA VAL A 670 -24.29 -14.29 -9.94
C VAL A 670 -23.79 -13.18 -10.86
N ILE A 671 -22.65 -12.57 -10.52
CA ILE A 671 -21.95 -11.58 -11.34
C ILE A 671 -20.47 -11.96 -11.36
N SER A 672 -19.88 -12.04 -12.55
CA SER A 672 -18.44 -12.26 -12.73
C SER A 672 -17.86 -11.09 -13.52
N LEU A 673 -16.84 -10.43 -12.96
CA LEU A 673 -16.09 -9.39 -13.68
C LEU A 673 -14.98 -10.02 -14.53
N ASN A 674 -14.36 -11.08 -14.02
CA ASN A 674 -13.37 -11.92 -14.71
C ASN A 674 -13.30 -13.31 -14.02
N GLU A 675 -12.27 -14.12 -14.29
CA GLU A 675 -12.12 -15.47 -13.70
C GLU A 675 -11.89 -15.45 -12.18
N ASP A 676 -11.34 -14.37 -11.64
CA ASP A 676 -10.92 -14.26 -10.24
C ASP A 676 -11.87 -13.41 -9.38
N ASP A 677 -12.58 -12.46 -10.01
CA ASP A 677 -13.46 -11.48 -9.37
C ASP A 677 -14.95 -11.79 -9.61
N GLN A 678 -15.65 -12.25 -8.57
CA GLN A 678 -17.04 -12.67 -8.66
C GLN A 678 -17.86 -12.42 -7.38
N LEU A 679 -19.15 -12.13 -7.58
CA LEU A 679 -20.21 -12.19 -6.57
C LEU A 679 -20.98 -13.50 -6.77
N ALA A 680 -21.10 -14.30 -5.72
CA ALA A 680 -21.73 -15.61 -5.75
C ALA A 680 -22.67 -15.85 -4.56
N VAL A 681 -23.63 -16.76 -4.70
CA VAL A 681 -24.47 -17.26 -3.59
C VAL A 681 -23.77 -18.43 -2.89
N VAL A 682 -23.80 -18.45 -1.55
CA VAL A 682 -23.29 -19.58 -0.75
C VAL A 682 -24.43 -20.57 -0.48
N LYS A 683 -24.54 -21.64 -1.28
CA LYS A 683 -25.67 -22.59 -1.18
C LYS A 683 -25.60 -23.53 0.02
N ALA A 684 -24.41 -23.94 0.44
CA ALA A 684 -24.21 -24.97 1.46
C ALA A 684 -24.13 -24.42 2.90
N TYR A 685 -24.70 -23.24 3.16
CA TYR A 685 -24.73 -22.59 4.47
C TYR A 685 -26.17 -22.48 5.02
N PRO A 686 -26.40 -22.58 6.35
CA PRO A 686 -27.76 -22.68 6.90
C PRO A 686 -28.65 -21.43 6.71
N CYS A 687 -28.08 -20.26 6.47
CA CYS A 687 -28.80 -19.03 6.17
C CYS A 687 -28.34 -18.44 4.83
N HIS A 688 -29.18 -17.59 4.22
CA HIS A 688 -28.84 -16.96 2.94
C HIS A 688 -27.63 -16.03 3.09
N ALA A 689 -26.63 -16.23 2.24
CA ALA A 689 -25.41 -15.44 2.23
C ALA A 689 -24.87 -15.28 0.80
N PHE A 690 -24.22 -14.15 0.57
CA PHE A 690 -23.47 -13.86 -0.64
C PHE A 690 -21.98 -13.81 -0.34
N ALA A 691 -21.16 -14.31 -1.25
CA ALA A 691 -19.72 -14.24 -1.20
C ALA A 691 -19.21 -13.34 -2.33
N ILE A 692 -18.41 -12.35 -1.97
CA ILE A 692 -17.60 -11.57 -2.90
C ILE A 692 -16.19 -12.11 -2.78
N LYS A 693 -15.68 -12.66 -3.89
CA LYS A 693 -14.31 -13.10 -4.05
C LYS A 693 -13.65 -12.17 -5.06
N CYS A 694 -12.53 -11.55 -4.72
CA CYS A 694 -11.81 -10.68 -5.65
C CYS A 694 -10.32 -10.57 -5.32
N ARG A 695 -9.51 -10.12 -6.29
CA ARG A 695 -8.07 -9.82 -6.11
C ARG A 695 -7.73 -8.34 -5.99
N SER A 696 -8.74 -7.46 -6.08
CA SER A 696 -8.55 -6.03 -5.82
C SER A 696 -9.73 -5.43 -5.07
N GLY A 697 -9.45 -4.49 -4.17
CA GLY A 697 -10.49 -3.78 -3.43
C GLY A 697 -11.49 -3.04 -4.33
N LYS A 698 -11.03 -2.51 -5.48
CA LYS A 698 -11.90 -1.86 -6.48
C LYS A 698 -12.92 -2.82 -7.08
N ALA A 699 -12.49 -4.03 -7.46
CA ALA A 699 -13.39 -5.07 -7.97
C ALA A 699 -14.40 -5.49 -6.89
N GLY A 700 -13.91 -5.70 -5.67
CA GLY A 700 -14.74 -6.04 -4.52
C GLY A 700 -15.78 -4.96 -4.18
N GLU A 701 -15.41 -3.67 -4.24
CA GLU A 701 -16.31 -2.55 -4.03
C GLU A 701 -17.40 -2.48 -5.10
N LYS A 702 -17.02 -2.66 -6.37
CA LYS A 702 -17.97 -2.70 -7.49
C LYS A 702 -19.00 -3.82 -7.31
N LEU A 703 -18.55 -5.04 -7.00
CA LEU A 703 -19.42 -6.18 -6.76
C LEU A 703 -20.35 -5.96 -5.56
N PHE A 704 -19.84 -5.38 -4.48
CA PHE A 704 -20.65 -5.05 -3.31
C PHE A 704 -21.69 -3.97 -3.62
N ARG A 705 -21.34 -2.95 -4.41
CA ARG A 705 -22.28 -1.88 -4.79
C ARG A 705 -23.49 -2.42 -5.55
N GLU A 706 -23.27 -3.39 -6.44
CA GLU A 706 -24.37 -4.09 -7.14
C GLU A 706 -25.23 -4.88 -6.16
N LEU A 707 -24.62 -5.65 -5.25
CA LEU A 707 -25.34 -6.37 -4.21
C LEU A 707 -26.16 -5.41 -3.33
N TYR A 708 -25.54 -4.35 -2.83
CA TYR A 708 -26.13 -3.36 -1.93
C TYR A 708 -27.39 -2.72 -2.54
N ARG A 709 -27.34 -2.32 -3.83
CA ARG A 709 -28.49 -1.77 -4.56
C ARG A 709 -29.62 -2.79 -4.77
N ALA A 710 -29.28 -4.07 -4.85
CA ALA A 710 -30.27 -5.14 -5.02
C ALA A 710 -30.97 -5.52 -3.71
N LEU A 711 -30.35 -5.30 -2.55
CA LEU A 711 -30.90 -5.63 -1.23
C LEU A 711 -32.14 -4.78 -0.89
N PRO A 712 -33.09 -5.32 -0.10
CA PRO A 712 -34.27 -4.58 0.33
C PRO A 712 -33.92 -3.52 1.38
N LEU A 713 -34.40 -2.28 1.16
CA LEU A 713 -34.38 -1.19 2.13
C LEU A 713 -35.81 -0.95 2.63
N HIS A 714 -36.05 -1.11 3.94
CA HIS A 714 -37.37 -0.90 4.52
C HIS A 714 -37.56 0.53 5.03
N GLU A 715 -38.82 0.96 5.16
CA GLU A 715 -39.18 2.32 5.62
C GLU A 715 -38.60 2.61 7.02
N GLY A 716 -37.90 3.74 7.16
CA GLY A 716 -37.24 4.14 8.40
C GLY A 716 -35.84 3.56 8.63
N GLU A 717 -35.31 2.80 7.67
CA GLU A 717 -33.93 2.30 7.69
C GLU A 717 -33.01 3.20 6.85
N THR A 718 -31.79 3.41 7.33
CA THR A 718 -30.77 4.21 6.62
C THR A 718 -29.93 3.39 5.65
N GLU A 719 -29.90 2.07 5.83
CA GLU A 719 -29.23 1.11 4.96
C GLU A 719 -29.96 -0.24 4.98
N PRO A 720 -29.82 -1.10 3.93
CA PRO A 720 -30.33 -2.45 3.97
C PRO A 720 -29.74 -3.22 5.16
N MET A 721 -30.57 -3.97 5.88
CA MET A 721 -30.12 -4.74 7.03
C MET A 721 -29.15 -5.85 6.58
N MET A 722 -27.89 -5.78 7.04
CA MET A 722 -26.89 -6.82 6.75
C MET A 722 -25.82 -6.97 7.85
N ASN A 723 -25.16 -8.11 7.82
CA ASN A 723 -23.88 -8.34 8.49
C ASN A 723 -22.82 -8.70 7.45
N ILE A 724 -21.56 -8.33 7.69
CA ILE A 724 -20.46 -8.61 6.77
C ILE A 724 -19.29 -9.19 7.56
N VAL A 725 -18.64 -10.22 7.01
CA VAL A 725 -17.38 -10.76 7.52
C VAL A 725 -16.42 -10.90 6.35
N ALA A 726 -15.24 -10.30 6.45
CA ALA A 726 -14.24 -10.27 5.39
C ALA A 726 -12.84 -10.63 5.92
N TRP A 727 -12.06 -11.32 5.11
CA TRP A 727 -10.69 -11.71 5.42
C TRP A 727 -9.89 -11.96 4.13
N ARG A 728 -8.56 -12.04 4.26
CA ARG A 728 -7.67 -12.44 3.17
C ARG A 728 -7.43 -13.95 3.19
N GLN A 729 -7.49 -14.59 2.04
CA GLN A 729 -7.08 -15.98 1.84
C GLN A 729 -6.16 -16.03 0.63
N ASP A 730 -4.88 -16.30 0.87
CA ASP A 730 -3.83 -16.23 -0.15
C ASP A 730 -3.82 -14.85 -0.84
N GLU A 731 -4.04 -14.80 -2.15
CA GLU A 731 -4.13 -13.56 -2.95
C GLU A 731 -5.56 -13.01 -3.07
N ASP A 732 -6.56 -13.71 -2.53
CA ASP A 732 -7.97 -13.34 -2.68
C ASP A 732 -8.50 -12.64 -1.42
N TYR A 733 -9.23 -11.56 -1.60
CA TYR A 733 -10.12 -11.02 -0.56
C TYR A 733 -11.44 -11.77 -0.63
N ILE A 734 -11.90 -12.23 0.53
CA ILE A 734 -13.19 -12.86 0.71
C ILE A 734 -14.04 -11.97 1.58
N SER A 735 -15.24 -11.60 1.12
CA SER A 735 -16.25 -10.88 1.90
C SER A 735 -17.58 -11.61 1.82
N VAL A 736 -18.08 -12.07 2.96
CA VAL A 736 -19.36 -12.76 3.09
C VAL A 736 -20.38 -11.80 3.67
N VAL A 737 -21.41 -11.52 2.89
CA VAL A 737 -22.53 -10.64 3.25
C VAL A 737 -23.73 -11.51 3.62
N PHE A 738 -24.26 -11.30 4.81
CA PHE A 738 -25.48 -11.93 5.33
C PHE A 738 -26.63 -10.91 5.33
N PRO A 739 -27.52 -10.92 4.33
CA PRO A 739 -28.70 -10.08 4.35
C PRO A 739 -29.65 -10.48 5.48
N ARG A 740 -30.17 -9.49 6.19
CA ARG A 740 -30.99 -9.67 7.39
C ARG A 740 -32.42 -9.17 7.16
N LYS A 741 -33.36 -9.76 7.90
CA LYS A 741 -34.79 -9.36 7.93
C LYS A 741 -35.23 -8.79 9.27
N LYS A 742 -34.57 -9.21 10.36
CA LYS A 742 -34.91 -8.82 11.74
C LYS A 742 -33.67 -8.43 12.53
N HIS A 743 -33.87 -7.52 13.48
CA HIS A 743 -32.82 -7.12 14.43
C HIS A 743 -32.51 -8.24 15.43
N ARG A 744 -33.51 -8.70 16.17
CA ARG A 744 -33.39 -9.79 17.16
C ARG A 744 -34.42 -10.88 16.88
N PRO A 745 -34.11 -12.15 17.21
CA PRO A 745 -35.06 -13.26 17.09
C PRO A 745 -36.20 -13.14 18.10
N ASP A 746 -37.32 -13.77 17.79
CA ASP A 746 -38.52 -13.75 18.62
C ASP A 746 -38.24 -14.34 20.01
N CYS A 747 -37.31 -15.30 20.13
CA CYS A 747 -36.87 -15.85 21.42
C CYS A 747 -36.20 -14.82 22.35
N TYR A 748 -35.67 -13.72 21.82
CA TYR A 748 -35.11 -12.63 22.65
C TYR A 748 -36.21 -11.89 23.43
N PHE A 749 -37.36 -11.68 22.79
CA PHE A 749 -38.48 -10.92 23.35
C PHE A 749 -39.50 -11.81 24.09
N ALA A 750 -39.36 -13.13 24.00
CA ALA A 750 -40.21 -14.06 24.74
C ALA A 750 -40.07 -13.86 26.26
N GLU A 751 -41.06 -14.35 27.01
CA GLU A 751 -41.09 -14.26 28.48
C GLU A 751 -40.97 -15.66 29.13
N GLY A 752 -40.47 -15.69 30.36
CA GLY A 752 -40.37 -16.93 31.14
C GLY A 752 -39.39 -17.95 30.55
N ALA A 753 -39.81 -19.22 30.47
CA ALA A 753 -38.94 -20.31 30.05
C ALA A 753 -38.56 -20.24 28.56
N ASP A 754 -39.33 -19.57 27.72
CA ASP A 754 -39.10 -19.51 26.27
C ASP A 754 -38.12 -18.39 25.85
N GLN A 755 -37.74 -17.51 26.79
CA GLN A 755 -36.76 -16.44 26.53
C GLN A 755 -35.34 -16.99 26.42
N MET A 756 -34.65 -16.65 25.33
CA MET A 756 -33.20 -16.83 25.17
C MET A 756 -32.55 -15.48 24.83
N LEU A 757 -31.53 -15.05 25.59
CA LEU A 757 -30.83 -13.79 25.35
C LEU A 757 -29.77 -13.94 24.26
N ILE A 758 -30.22 -14.26 23.05
CA ILE A 758 -29.40 -14.42 21.86
C ILE A 758 -29.73 -13.28 20.89
N SER A 759 -28.73 -12.50 20.49
CA SER A 759 -28.87 -11.36 19.59
C SER A 759 -27.81 -11.44 18.49
N PRO A 760 -28.02 -12.24 17.44
CA PRO A 760 -26.98 -12.56 16.46
C PRO A 760 -26.42 -11.32 15.75
N GLY A 761 -25.11 -11.10 15.85
CA GLY A 761 -24.34 -10.19 15.00
C GLY A 761 -23.56 -10.94 13.92
N ALA A 762 -22.57 -10.29 13.31
CA ALA A 762 -21.80 -10.85 12.19
C ALA A 762 -21.06 -12.15 12.56
N LEU A 763 -20.46 -12.22 13.75
CA LEU A 763 -19.76 -13.43 14.19
C LEU A 763 -20.73 -14.59 14.49
N ASP A 764 -21.91 -14.29 15.04
CA ASP A 764 -22.96 -15.30 15.24
C ASP A 764 -23.45 -15.85 13.90
N MET A 765 -23.69 -14.95 12.93
CA MET A 765 -24.07 -15.34 11.56
C MET A 765 -22.98 -16.16 10.86
N ALA A 766 -21.71 -15.95 11.21
CA ALA A 766 -20.56 -16.71 10.72
C ALA A 766 -20.19 -17.94 11.58
N GLY A 767 -21.02 -18.28 12.56
CA GLY A 767 -20.96 -19.57 13.27
C GLY A 767 -20.43 -19.53 14.71
N LEU A 768 -20.04 -18.37 15.23
CA LEU A 768 -19.64 -18.20 16.63
C LEU A 768 -20.77 -17.57 17.44
N ILE A 769 -21.61 -18.40 18.05
CA ILE A 769 -22.81 -17.97 18.78
C ILE A 769 -22.45 -17.59 20.21
N ILE A 770 -22.75 -16.35 20.60
CA ILE A 770 -22.43 -15.85 21.94
C ILE A 770 -23.66 -15.87 22.85
N THR A 771 -23.56 -16.56 23.97
CA THR A 771 -24.62 -16.70 24.97
C THR A 771 -24.19 -16.07 26.31
N PRO A 772 -24.88 -15.02 26.81
CA PRO A 772 -24.52 -14.37 28.07
C PRO A 772 -25.06 -15.08 29.32
N ARG A 773 -26.04 -15.99 29.16
CA ARG A 773 -26.61 -16.80 30.25
C ARG A 773 -26.22 -18.25 30.08
N LYS A 774 -25.79 -18.87 31.18
CA LYS A 774 -25.42 -20.30 31.21
C LYS A 774 -26.59 -21.21 30.85
N GLU A 775 -27.80 -20.84 31.27
CA GLU A 775 -29.01 -21.57 30.94
C GLU A 775 -29.28 -21.61 29.43
N ASP A 776 -29.08 -20.50 28.72
CA ASP A 776 -29.22 -20.43 27.26
C ASP A 776 -28.13 -21.25 26.56
N PHE A 777 -26.89 -21.15 27.07
CA PHE A 777 -25.76 -21.96 26.60
C PHE A 777 -26.05 -23.45 26.71
N GLU A 778 -26.64 -23.93 27.80
CA GLU A 778 -26.91 -25.35 28.02
C GLU A 778 -28.14 -25.83 27.22
N ARG A 779 -29.18 -24.98 27.09
CA ARG A 779 -30.45 -25.35 26.49
C ARG A 779 -30.49 -25.26 24.97
N LEU A 780 -29.66 -24.44 24.33
CA LEU A 780 -29.71 -24.21 22.88
C LEU A 780 -29.47 -25.50 22.09
N THR A 781 -30.45 -25.95 21.31
CA THR A 781 -30.30 -27.12 20.43
C THR A 781 -29.96 -26.72 19.00
N ALA A 782 -29.48 -27.67 18.19
CA ALA A 782 -29.22 -27.45 16.77
C ALA A 782 -30.48 -26.94 16.02
N ALA A 783 -31.64 -27.54 16.26
CA ALA A 783 -32.89 -27.12 15.64
C ALA A 783 -33.31 -25.69 16.05
N GLN A 784 -33.10 -25.31 17.31
CA GLN A 784 -33.38 -23.94 17.77
C GLN A 784 -32.40 -22.93 17.14
N LEU A 785 -31.12 -23.29 17.02
CA LEU A 785 -30.14 -22.43 16.37
C LEU A 785 -30.46 -22.22 14.88
N GLU A 786 -30.78 -23.29 14.16
CA GLU A 786 -31.22 -23.22 12.75
C GLU A 786 -32.44 -22.32 12.60
N HIS A 787 -33.42 -22.45 13.49
CA HIS A 787 -34.60 -21.58 13.50
C HIS A 787 -34.23 -20.12 13.72
N ILE A 788 -33.37 -19.81 14.70
CA ILE A 788 -32.90 -18.44 14.99
C ILE A 788 -32.18 -17.84 13.76
N LEU A 789 -31.28 -18.59 13.12
CA LEU A 789 -30.53 -18.10 11.95
C LEU A 789 -31.45 -17.86 10.74
N CYS A 790 -32.36 -18.79 10.47
CA CYS A 790 -33.37 -18.65 9.40
C CYS A 790 -34.31 -17.47 9.64
N GLU A 791 -34.73 -17.24 10.90
CA GLU A 791 -35.59 -16.14 11.28
C GLU A 791 -34.90 -14.77 11.06
N MET A 792 -33.58 -14.72 11.28
CA MET A 792 -32.76 -13.52 11.11
C MET A 792 -32.44 -13.21 9.65
N SER A 793 -32.28 -14.25 8.82
CA SER A 793 -32.02 -14.16 7.39
C SER A 793 -33.21 -13.59 6.60
N ILE A 794 -32.94 -13.03 5.43
CA ILE A 794 -34.01 -12.73 4.45
C ILE A 794 -34.76 -13.99 4.04
N SER A 795 -36.01 -13.85 3.58
CA SER A 795 -36.80 -15.00 3.15
C SER A 795 -36.32 -15.52 1.79
N GLN A 796 -36.65 -16.77 1.45
CA GLN A 796 -36.39 -17.33 0.12
C GLN A 796 -36.99 -16.47 -1.01
N GLN A 797 -38.14 -15.84 -0.77
CA GLN A 797 -38.78 -14.94 -1.74
C GLN A 797 -37.98 -13.65 -1.92
N ASP A 798 -37.51 -13.05 -0.83
CA ASP A 798 -36.68 -11.84 -0.88
C ASP A 798 -35.34 -12.14 -1.56
N MET A 799 -34.73 -13.30 -1.27
CA MET A 799 -33.51 -13.77 -1.91
C MET A 799 -33.69 -13.88 -3.44
N GLN A 800 -34.81 -14.47 -3.90
CA GLN A 800 -35.09 -14.57 -5.33
C GLN A 800 -35.26 -13.18 -5.97
N GLN A 801 -35.92 -12.23 -5.29
CA GLN A 801 -36.04 -10.85 -5.80
C GLN A 801 -34.68 -10.15 -5.92
N VAL A 802 -33.78 -10.35 -4.96
CA VAL A 802 -32.41 -9.83 -5.02
C VAL A 802 -31.68 -10.41 -6.24
N LEU A 803 -31.76 -11.73 -6.45
CA LEU A 803 -31.16 -12.40 -7.61
C LEU A 803 -31.74 -11.90 -8.94
N ASP A 804 -33.05 -11.70 -9.03
CA ASP A 804 -33.70 -11.18 -10.23
C ASP A 804 -33.25 -9.73 -10.53
N ARG A 805 -33.02 -8.91 -9.49
CA ARG A 805 -32.47 -7.55 -9.64
C ARG A 805 -31.03 -7.58 -10.11
N LEU A 806 -30.20 -8.47 -9.56
CA LEU A 806 -28.80 -8.65 -9.96
C LEU A 806 -28.68 -9.16 -11.40
N ALA A 807 -29.54 -10.11 -11.79
CA ALA A 807 -29.59 -10.63 -13.15
C ALA A 807 -29.99 -9.54 -14.16
N LYS A 808 -30.98 -8.69 -13.81
CA LYS A 808 -31.35 -7.53 -14.63
C LYS A 808 -30.21 -6.52 -14.75
N ALA A 809 -29.54 -6.20 -13.65
CA ALA A 809 -28.38 -5.31 -13.64
C ALA A 809 -27.21 -5.85 -14.48
N SER A 810 -26.97 -7.17 -14.43
CA SER A 810 -25.95 -7.85 -15.25
C SER A 810 -26.33 -7.92 -16.73
N SER A 811 -27.62 -8.00 -17.07
CA SER A 811 -28.10 -7.97 -18.46
C SER A 811 -28.13 -6.57 -19.08
N ALA A 812 -28.04 -5.52 -18.27
CA ALA A 812 -28.09 -4.12 -18.68
C ALA A 812 -26.71 -3.46 -18.81
N LYS A 813 -25.60 -4.17 -18.57
CA LYS A 813 -24.25 -3.60 -18.50
C LYS A 813 -23.30 -4.21 -19.52
N GLN A 814 -23.33 -3.62 -20.71
CA GLN A 814 -22.14 -3.51 -21.57
C GLN A 814 -21.13 -2.55 -20.89
N PRO A 815 -19.82 -2.69 -21.11
CA PRO A 815 -18.78 -1.98 -20.35
C PRO A 815 -18.76 -0.47 -20.61
N THR A 816 -18.96 0.31 -19.54
CA THR A 816 -18.85 1.78 -19.48
C THR A 816 -17.40 2.27 -19.60
N PHE A 817 -17.20 3.48 -20.12
CA PHE A 817 -15.89 4.14 -20.29
C PHE A 817 -15.18 4.44 -18.96
N ALA A 818 -15.88 4.30 -17.83
CA ALA A 818 -15.32 4.33 -16.48
C ALA A 818 -14.23 3.27 -16.21
N THR A 819 -13.99 2.33 -17.12
CA THR A 819 -12.83 1.43 -17.14
C THR A 819 -11.92 1.74 -18.33
N ILE A 820 -11.19 2.86 -18.30
CA ILE A 820 -9.91 2.93 -19.00
C ILE A 820 -8.92 2.12 -18.17
N GLU A 821 -8.83 0.83 -18.50
CA GLU A 821 -7.74 -0.02 -18.06
C GLU A 821 -6.41 0.66 -18.44
N ASN A 822 -5.53 0.85 -17.45
CA ASN A 822 -4.18 1.42 -17.54
C ASN A 822 -3.99 2.95 -17.46
N HIS A 823 -4.98 3.77 -17.09
CA HIS A 823 -4.81 5.23 -16.96
C HIS A 823 -4.25 5.92 -18.23
N GLN A 824 -4.50 5.35 -19.41
CA GLN A 824 -3.98 5.88 -20.69
C GLN A 824 -4.96 6.87 -21.32
N GLU A 825 -4.41 7.91 -21.97
CA GLU A 825 -5.21 8.89 -22.71
C GLU A 825 -6.01 8.22 -23.85
N PRO A 826 -7.34 8.41 -23.90
CA PRO A 826 -8.16 7.87 -24.98
C PRO A 826 -7.98 8.64 -26.30
N SER A 827 -8.27 7.97 -27.41
CA SER A 827 -8.31 8.59 -28.75
C SER A 827 -9.75 8.84 -29.20
N VAL A 828 -10.00 10.00 -29.79
CA VAL A 828 -11.29 10.41 -30.38
C VAL A 828 -11.26 10.27 -31.90
N SER A 829 -12.37 9.87 -32.51
CA SER A 829 -12.58 9.85 -33.96
C SER A 829 -13.52 10.98 -34.42
N VAL A 830 -13.03 11.87 -35.29
CA VAL A 830 -13.74 13.08 -35.73
C VAL A 830 -14.02 13.05 -37.24
N GLY A 831 -15.28 13.06 -37.66
CA GLY A 831 -15.69 13.18 -39.06
C GLY A 831 -15.51 14.61 -39.58
N ILE A 832 -14.73 14.77 -40.66
CA ILE A 832 -14.33 16.08 -41.20
C ILE A 832 -15.12 16.45 -42.47
N VAL A 833 -15.09 15.59 -43.50
CA VAL A 833 -15.73 15.87 -44.79
C VAL A 833 -16.22 14.59 -45.45
N SER A 834 -17.36 14.67 -46.14
CA SER A 834 -17.92 13.56 -46.93
C SER A 834 -18.13 13.97 -48.39
N ALA A 835 -17.45 13.30 -49.33
CA ALA A 835 -17.50 13.61 -50.76
C ALA A 835 -17.28 12.37 -51.64
N GLU A 836 -17.67 12.43 -52.92
CA GLU A 836 -17.40 11.36 -53.90
C GLU A 836 -15.90 11.23 -54.24
N GLU A 837 -15.16 12.34 -54.17
CA GLU A 837 -13.72 12.41 -54.34
C GLU A 837 -13.14 13.26 -53.19
N ILE A 838 -12.09 12.76 -52.53
CA ILE A 838 -11.36 13.50 -51.49
C ILE A 838 -9.90 13.63 -51.93
N ARG A 839 -9.41 14.87 -51.95
CA ARG A 839 -8.02 15.23 -52.19
C ARG A 839 -7.37 15.66 -50.89
N PHE A 840 -6.16 15.17 -50.65
CA PHE A 840 -5.43 15.50 -49.45
C PHE A 840 -3.93 15.39 -49.64
N THR A 841 -3.17 16.12 -48.83
CA THR A 841 -1.70 16.09 -48.83
C THR A 841 -1.20 15.53 -47.52
N LEU A 842 -0.37 14.49 -47.57
CA LEU A 842 0.37 13.99 -46.42
C LEU A 842 1.66 14.82 -46.28
N ASN A 843 1.68 15.77 -45.33
CA ASN A 843 2.77 16.75 -45.20
C ASN A 843 4.09 16.14 -44.72
N LYS A 844 4.02 14.94 -44.13
CA LYS A 844 5.14 14.08 -43.71
C LYS A 844 4.84 12.62 -44.07
N PRO A 845 5.80 11.69 -43.91
CA PRO A 845 5.56 10.27 -44.19
C PRO A 845 4.47 9.65 -43.29
N TYR A 846 3.54 8.93 -43.91
CA TYR A 846 2.48 8.13 -43.29
C TYR A 846 2.60 6.67 -43.74
N LEU A 847 2.20 5.73 -42.89
CA LEU A 847 2.06 4.33 -43.21
C LEU A 847 0.62 4.03 -43.66
N ALA A 848 0.46 3.47 -44.86
CA ALA A 848 -0.81 2.97 -45.34
C ALA A 848 -0.61 1.62 -46.03
N LYS A 849 -1.35 0.60 -45.58
CA LYS A 849 -1.25 -0.80 -46.09
C LYS A 849 0.19 -1.36 -46.11
N GLY A 850 1.03 -0.94 -45.16
CA GLY A 850 2.41 -1.41 -45.04
C GLY A 850 3.44 -0.63 -45.86
N GLU A 851 3.01 0.35 -46.67
CA GLU A 851 3.89 1.23 -47.44
C GLU A 851 3.96 2.62 -46.82
N VAL A 852 5.15 3.23 -46.91
CA VAL A 852 5.36 4.61 -46.49
C VAL A 852 5.01 5.53 -47.68
N VAL A 853 4.00 6.36 -47.48
CA VAL A 853 3.44 7.29 -48.46
C VAL A 853 3.50 8.73 -47.93
N SER A 854 3.69 9.69 -48.83
CA SER A 854 3.77 11.12 -48.53
C SER A 854 3.35 11.96 -49.74
N GLY A 855 3.06 13.24 -49.54
CA GLY A 855 2.66 14.15 -50.61
C GLY A 855 1.18 14.03 -50.98
N GLU A 856 0.81 14.54 -52.15
CA GLU A 856 -0.58 14.59 -52.63
C GLU A 856 -1.16 13.20 -52.87
N GLN A 857 -2.39 13.00 -52.41
CA GLN A 857 -3.17 11.77 -52.54
C GLN A 857 -4.57 12.14 -53.06
N THR A 858 -5.22 11.20 -53.73
CA THR A 858 -6.62 11.33 -54.14
C THR A 858 -7.30 9.99 -54.00
N VAL A 859 -8.48 10.00 -53.40
CA VAL A 859 -9.36 8.84 -53.29
C VAL A 859 -10.70 9.14 -53.94
N ARG A 860 -11.31 8.13 -54.55
CA ARG A 860 -12.60 8.25 -55.24
C ARG A 860 -13.52 7.11 -54.88
N PHE A 861 -14.81 7.39 -54.72
CA PHE A 861 -15.83 6.36 -54.59
C PHE A 861 -15.93 5.58 -55.92
N HIS A 862 -15.76 4.26 -55.87
CA HIS A 862 -15.81 3.38 -57.04
C HIS A 862 -16.36 2.00 -56.65
N GLU A 863 -17.41 1.54 -57.33
CA GLU A 863 -18.02 0.21 -57.15
C GLU A 863 -18.36 -0.15 -55.68
N GLY A 864 -18.84 0.81 -54.89
CA GLY A 864 -19.18 0.58 -53.48
C GLY A 864 -17.98 0.56 -52.53
N GLY A 865 -16.79 0.96 -53.00
CA GLY A 865 -15.56 1.07 -52.22
C GLY A 865 -14.77 2.34 -52.49
N ILE A 866 -13.60 2.44 -51.86
CA ILE A 866 -12.63 3.53 -51.96
C ILE A 866 -11.55 3.14 -52.96
N GLY A 867 -11.53 3.77 -54.13
CA GLY A 867 -10.47 3.62 -55.12
C GLY A 867 -9.24 4.44 -54.73
N TRP A 868 -8.09 3.78 -54.54
CA TRP A 868 -6.79 4.40 -54.26
C TRP A 868 -5.67 3.58 -54.92
N ASN A 869 -4.74 4.24 -55.63
CA ASN A 869 -3.61 3.61 -56.32
C ASN A 869 -3.97 2.39 -57.19
N GLY A 870 -5.12 2.41 -57.86
CA GLY A 870 -5.58 1.34 -58.75
C GLY A 870 -6.26 0.15 -58.05
N ASN A 871 -6.44 0.20 -56.73
CA ASN A 871 -7.12 -0.82 -55.93
C ASN A 871 -8.39 -0.26 -55.27
N THR A 872 -9.35 -1.15 -54.97
CA THR A 872 -10.60 -0.80 -54.27
C THR A 872 -10.56 -1.32 -52.84
N TYR A 873 -10.81 -0.45 -51.86
CA TYR A 873 -10.79 -0.75 -50.43
C TYR A 873 -12.16 -0.49 -49.79
N ARG A 874 -12.52 -1.23 -48.74
CA ARG A 874 -13.70 -0.89 -47.91
C ARG A 874 -13.41 0.22 -46.90
N GLU A 875 -12.17 0.23 -46.41
CA GLU A 875 -11.63 1.19 -45.46
C GLU A 875 -10.13 1.38 -45.75
N LEU A 876 -9.69 2.64 -45.67
CA LEU A 876 -8.31 3.02 -45.90
C LEU A 876 -7.83 3.93 -44.76
N THR A 877 -6.73 3.54 -44.13
CA THR A 877 -6.18 4.23 -42.95
C THR A 877 -4.74 4.62 -43.21
N PHE A 878 -4.43 5.89 -42.96
CA PHE A 878 -3.11 6.50 -43.01
C PHE A 878 -2.67 6.81 -41.59
N THR A 879 -1.67 6.08 -41.09
CA THR A 879 -1.11 6.25 -39.74
C THR A 879 0.17 7.09 -39.80
N PRO A 880 0.36 8.10 -38.95
CA PRO A 880 1.57 8.92 -38.99
C PRO A 880 2.82 8.09 -38.70
N HIS A 881 3.89 8.27 -39.48
CA HIS A 881 5.18 7.59 -39.21
C HIS A 881 6.02 8.33 -38.16
N GLN A 882 5.72 9.61 -37.91
CA GLN A 882 6.37 10.49 -36.94
C GLN A 882 5.31 11.25 -36.13
N ALA A 883 5.59 11.55 -34.86
CA ALA A 883 4.62 12.19 -33.96
C ALA A 883 4.19 13.60 -34.40
N ASP A 884 5.03 14.30 -35.16
CA ASP A 884 4.79 15.65 -35.67
C ASP A 884 4.31 15.66 -37.14
N ALA A 885 3.81 14.52 -37.63
CA ALA A 885 3.19 14.38 -38.94
C ALA A 885 1.77 14.93 -38.95
N SER A 886 1.40 15.52 -40.08
CA SER A 886 0.07 16.07 -40.33
C SER A 886 -0.37 15.82 -41.76
N PHE A 887 -1.66 15.91 -42.01
CA PHE A 887 -2.25 15.85 -43.33
C PHE A 887 -3.16 17.06 -43.57
N THR A 888 -3.24 17.51 -44.82
CA THR A 888 -4.11 18.62 -45.23
C THR A 888 -5.23 18.07 -46.09
N LEU A 889 -6.49 18.29 -45.71
CA LEU A 889 -7.66 17.99 -46.53
C LEU A 889 -8.04 19.25 -47.32
N ASP A 890 -8.31 19.10 -48.61
CA ASP A 890 -8.82 20.19 -49.44
C ASP A 890 -10.36 20.25 -49.38
N ASP A 891 -10.91 21.43 -49.67
CA ASP A 891 -12.35 21.66 -49.79
C ASP A 891 -13.19 21.32 -48.53
N VAL A 892 -12.61 21.44 -47.34
CA VAL A 892 -13.35 21.27 -46.06
C VAL A 892 -14.35 22.41 -45.92
N THR A 893 -15.63 22.07 -45.75
CA THR A 893 -16.71 23.06 -45.62
C THR A 893 -16.81 23.51 -44.17
N ILE A 894 -16.72 24.80 -43.92
CA ILE A 894 -16.91 25.41 -42.60
C ILE A 894 -18.20 26.21 -42.55
N GLY A 895 -18.92 26.13 -41.42
CA GLY A 895 -20.19 26.85 -41.23
C GLY A 895 -21.33 26.25 -42.04
N ILE A 896 -21.47 24.93 -42.02
CA ILE A 896 -22.46 24.21 -42.83
C ILE A 896 -23.87 24.68 -42.41
N ASN A 897 -24.66 25.15 -43.37
CA ASN A 897 -25.98 25.76 -43.15
C ASN A 897 -25.99 27.11 -42.38
N PHE A 898 -24.83 27.77 -42.24
CA PHE A 898 -24.75 29.15 -41.78
C PHE A 898 -24.55 30.12 -42.97
N HIS A 899 -24.91 31.39 -42.78
CA HIS A 899 -24.84 32.43 -43.81
C HIS A 899 -23.40 32.78 -44.28
N TRP A 900 -22.37 32.20 -43.65
CA TRP A 900 -20.96 32.39 -43.96
C TRP A 900 -20.24 31.12 -44.46
N GLU A 901 -21.01 30.10 -44.88
CA GLU A 901 -20.49 28.83 -45.39
C GLU A 901 -19.41 29.04 -46.47
N ARG A 902 -18.24 28.43 -46.29
CA ARG A 902 -17.12 28.48 -47.26
C ARG A 902 -16.29 27.20 -47.23
N LYS A 903 -15.51 26.99 -48.29
CA LYS A 903 -14.54 25.89 -48.38
C LYS A 903 -13.13 26.39 -48.16
N GLU A 904 -12.37 25.68 -47.34
CA GLU A 904 -10.96 25.96 -47.06
C GLU A 904 -10.14 24.67 -46.91
N SER A 905 -8.85 24.73 -47.21
CA SER A 905 -7.94 23.63 -46.90
C SER A 905 -7.58 23.68 -45.42
N GLN A 906 -7.73 22.56 -44.70
CA GLN A 906 -7.42 22.46 -43.27
C GLN A 906 -6.39 21.37 -43.01
N THR A 907 -5.48 21.63 -42.08
CA THR A 907 -4.41 20.72 -41.68
C THR A 907 -4.70 20.09 -40.32
N PHE A 908 -4.57 18.77 -40.25
CA PHE A 908 -4.89 17.95 -39.09
C PHE A 908 -3.71 17.08 -38.67
N PRO A 909 -3.44 16.90 -37.36
CA PRO A 909 -2.49 15.92 -36.86
C PRO A 909 -3.16 14.52 -36.74
N GLY A 910 -2.36 13.50 -36.44
CA GLY A 910 -2.88 12.16 -36.13
C GLY A 910 -3.20 11.31 -37.37
N VAL A 911 -4.08 10.32 -37.19
CA VAL A 911 -4.45 9.31 -38.18
C VAL A 911 -5.57 9.84 -39.08
N LEU A 912 -5.49 9.57 -40.39
CA LEU A 912 -6.59 9.79 -41.34
C LEU A 912 -7.19 8.44 -41.73
N ARG A 913 -8.47 8.24 -41.40
CA ARG A 913 -9.25 7.06 -41.76
C ARG A 913 -10.34 7.45 -42.75
N LEU A 914 -10.48 6.69 -43.83
CA LEU A 914 -11.47 6.90 -44.88
C LEU A 914 -12.40 5.70 -44.95
N ILE A 915 -13.70 5.95 -44.92
CA ILE A 915 -14.75 4.92 -44.97
C ILE A 915 -15.83 5.31 -45.99
N VAL A 916 -16.62 4.34 -46.45
CA VAL A 916 -17.77 4.59 -47.32
C VAL A 916 -19.04 4.79 -46.48
N ASP A 917 -19.78 5.85 -46.77
CA ASP A 917 -21.11 6.12 -46.23
C ASP A 917 -22.03 6.70 -47.30
N SER A 918 -23.20 6.08 -47.50
CA SER A 918 -24.27 6.62 -48.34
C SER A 918 -23.81 7.14 -49.71
N GLU A 919 -23.07 6.30 -50.45
CA GLU A 919 -22.47 6.58 -51.77
C GLU A 919 -21.35 7.64 -51.80
N LYS A 920 -20.85 8.07 -50.64
CA LYS A 920 -19.74 9.02 -50.50
C LYS A 920 -18.60 8.40 -49.67
N ILE A 921 -17.42 9.00 -49.73
CA ILE A 921 -16.30 8.71 -48.83
C ILE A 921 -16.36 9.73 -47.69
N CYS A 922 -16.28 9.26 -46.44
CA CYS A 922 -16.14 10.09 -45.26
C CYS A 922 -14.69 10.06 -44.76
N ALA A 923 -14.07 11.24 -44.60
CA ALA A 923 -12.77 11.41 -43.96
C ALA A 923 -12.93 11.61 -42.45
N ILE A 924 -12.29 10.74 -41.68
CA ILE A 924 -12.30 10.70 -40.23
C ILE A 924 -10.87 10.91 -39.73
N ASN A 925 -10.69 11.86 -38.81
CA ASN A 925 -9.44 12.08 -38.13
C ASN A 925 -9.45 11.39 -36.76
N GLU A 926 -8.49 10.52 -36.48
CA GLU A 926 -8.31 9.91 -35.16
C GLU A 926 -7.06 10.47 -34.47
N LEU A 927 -7.22 10.96 -33.24
CA LEU A 927 -6.17 11.62 -32.48
C LEU A 927 -6.42 11.51 -30.96
N PRO A 928 -5.38 11.67 -30.12
CA PRO A 928 -5.54 11.72 -28.66
C PRO A 928 -6.46 12.86 -28.21
N VAL A 929 -7.23 12.64 -27.15
CA VAL A 929 -8.23 13.60 -26.65
C VAL A 929 -7.61 14.96 -26.30
N GLU A 930 -6.43 15.00 -25.69
CA GLU A 930 -5.81 16.27 -25.31
C GLU A 930 -5.38 17.10 -26.53
N THR A 931 -4.88 16.45 -27.60
CA THR A 931 -4.57 17.11 -28.88
C THR A 931 -5.85 17.63 -29.57
N TYR A 932 -6.95 16.89 -29.48
CA TYR A 932 -8.24 17.35 -29.97
C TYR A 932 -8.72 18.61 -29.24
N LEU A 933 -8.62 18.63 -27.90
CA LEU A 933 -9.05 19.75 -27.07
C LEU A 933 -8.27 21.04 -27.37
N GLU A 934 -6.99 20.95 -27.74
CA GLU A 934 -6.19 22.13 -28.11
C GLU A 934 -6.81 22.88 -29.30
N SER A 935 -7.33 22.15 -30.29
CA SER A 935 -7.99 22.74 -31.46
C SER A 935 -9.40 23.25 -31.12
N VAL A 936 -10.17 22.49 -30.35
CA VAL A 936 -11.53 22.86 -29.96
C VAL A 936 -11.53 24.15 -29.14
N ILE A 937 -10.75 24.20 -28.06
CA ILE A 937 -10.75 25.36 -27.17
C ILE A 937 -10.23 26.61 -27.91
N SER A 938 -9.23 26.45 -28.78
CA SER A 938 -8.71 27.56 -29.59
C SER A 938 -9.69 28.06 -30.67
N SER A 939 -10.70 27.26 -31.01
CA SER A 939 -11.73 27.59 -31.99
C SER A 939 -13.01 28.13 -31.35
N GLU A 940 -13.31 27.71 -30.12
CA GLU A 940 -14.44 28.15 -29.31
C GLU A 940 -14.14 29.45 -28.56
N MET A 941 -12.92 29.61 -28.02
CA MET A 941 -12.53 30.72 -27.14
C MET A 941 -11.41 31.59 -27.72
N SER A 942 -11.39 32.86 -27.32
CA SER A 942 -10.33 33.79 -27.68
C SER A 942 -9.00 33.42 -27.02
N ALA A 943 -7.89 33.61 -27.74
CA ALA A 943 -6.54 33.42 -27.21
C ALA A 943 -6.21 34.30 -25.98
N THR A 944 -7.01 35.36 -25.76
CA THR A 944 -6.87 36.31 -24.64
C THR A 944 -7.70 35.97 -23.41
N ALA A 945 -8.43 34.85 -23.43
CA ALA A 945 -9.21 34.37 -22.30
C ALA A 945 -8.35 34.12 -21.05
N SER A 946 -8.92 34.35 -19.87
CA SER A 946 -8.26 34.09 -18.60
C SER A 946 -7.92 32.62 -18.44
N LEU A 947 -6.83 32.31 -17.72
CA LEU A 947 -6.37 30.94 -17.57
C LEU A 947 -7.40 30.05 -16.85
N GLU A 948 -8.11 30.59 -15.85
CA GLU A 948 -9.13 29.83 -15.12
C GLU A 948 -10.36 29.54 -15.98
N LEU A 949 -10.78 30.48 -16.84
CA LEU A 949 -11.81 30.21 -17.85
C LEU A 949 -11.37 29.09 -18.81
N LEU A 950 -10.15 29.14 -19.32
CA LEU A 950 -9.61 28.12 -20.23
C LEU A 950 -9.51 26.74 -19.57
N LYS A 951 -9.15 26.66 -18.29
CA LYS A 951 -9.14 25.41 -17.52
C LYS A 951 -10.54 24.85 -17.33
N ALA A 952 -11.50 25.69 -16.93
CA ALA A 952 -12.90 25.29 -16.80
C ALA A 952 -13.43 24.75 -18.13
N HIS A 953 -13.12 25.45 -19.23
CA HIS A 953 -13.50 25.03 -20.58
C HIS A 953 -12.83 23.71 -21.00
N ALA A 954 -11.58 23.47 -20.59
CA ALA A 954 -10.90 22.21 -20.87
C ALA A 954 -11.57 21.02 -20.17
N VAL A 955 -11.95 21.18 -18.90
CA VAL A 955 -12.64 20.14 -18.13
C VAL A 955 -14.03 19.85 -18.71
N ILE A 956 -14.87 20.88 -18.98
CA ILE A 956 -16.21 20.63 -19.55
C ILE A 956 -16.12 20.03 -20.95
N SER A 957 -15.22 20.52 -21.81
CA SER A 957 -15.08 20.00 -23.17
C SER A 957 -14.63 18.55 -23.17
N ARG A 958 -13.74 18.16 -22.24
CA ARG A 958 -13.29 16.77 -22.05
C ARG A 958 -14.41 15.87 -21.50
N SER A 959 -15.06 16.31 -20.43
CA SER A 959 -16.14 15.55 -19.76
C SER A 959 -17.25 15.24 -20.75
N TRP A 960 -17.69 16.28 -21.45
CA TRP A 960 -18.71 16.16 -22.46
C TRP A 960 -18.28 15.26 -23.62
N LEU A 961 -17.03 15.39 -24.12
CA LEU A 961 -16.54 14.56 -25.22
C LEU A 961 -16.58 13.07 -24.83
N LEU A 962 -16.09 12.75 -23.63
CA LEU A 962 -16.03 11.38 -23.15
C LEU A 962 -17.45 10.83 -22.86
N ALA A 963 -18.36 11.65 -22.35
CA ALA A 963 -19.77 11.28 -22.19
C ALA A 963 -20.43 10.94 -23.56
N GLN A 964 -20.13 11.70 -24.62
CA GLN A 964 -20.64 11.40 -25.97
C GLN A 964 -20.02 10.12 -26.55
N MET A 965 -18.71 9.91 -26.36
CA MET A 965 -18.03 8.68 -26.76
C MET A 965 -18.61 7.44 -26.04
N GLU A 966 -18.98 7.59 -24.77
CA GLU A 966 -19.64 6.55 -23.98
C GLU A 966 -21.07 6.26 -24.47
N LYS A 967 -21.90 7.31 -24.63
CA LYS A 967 -23.27 7.18 -25.16
C LYS A 967 -23.27 6.46 -26.52
N ARG A 968 -22.34 6.81 -27.42
CA ARG A 968 -22.19 6.15 -28.74
C ARG A 968 -21.81 4.68 -28.64
N ARG A 969 -20.88 4.30 -27.76
CA ARG A 969 -20.49 2.89 -27.58
C ARG A 969 -21.69 2.05 -27.14
N ASN A 970 -22.44 2.55 -26.16
CA ASN A 970 -23.65 1.89 -25.65
C ASN A 970 -24.76 1.76 -26.73
N LEU A 971 -24.84 2.73 -27.66
CA LEU A 971 -25.81 2.71 -28.76
C LEU A 971 -25.48 1.67 -29.86
N LYS A 972 -24.19 1.36 -30.13
CA LYS A 972 -23.83 0.24 -31.04
C LYS A 972 -24.30 -1.12 -30.51
N GLU A 973 -24.42 -1.23 -29.18
CA GLU A 973 -24.97 -2.35 -28.40
C GLU A 973 -26.46 -2.66 -28.66
N SER A 974 -27.21 -1.62 -29.03
CA SER A 974 -28.66 -1.55 -28.87
C SER A 974 -29.33 -1.40 -30.23
N ALA A 975 -29.94 -2.46 -30.78
CA ALA A 975 -30.56 -2.44 -32.12
C ALA A 975 -31.86 -1.60 -32.25
N ASN A 976 -32.08 -0.59 -31.39
CA ASN A 976 -33.25 0.27 -31.43
C ASN A 976 -32.85 1.70 -31.83
N SER A 977 -33.32 2.11 -33.01
CA SER A 977 -33.26 3.50 -33.49
C SER A 977 -34.14 4.37 -32.60
N PHE A 978 -33.54 5.28 -31.82
CA PHE A 978 -34.29 6.37 -31.19
C PHE A 978 -34.66 7.40 -32.27
N PHE A 979 -35.87 7.96 -32.20
CA PHE A 979 -36.25 9.11 -33.03
C PHE A 979 -36.20 10.36 -32.15
N SER A 980 -35.42 11.36 -32.54
CA SER A 980 -35.24 12.64 -31.81
C SER A 980 -36.43 13.61 -31.93
N PHE A 981 -37.64 13.09 -32.19
CA PHE A 981 -38.84 13.90 -32.32
C PHE A 981 -40.12 13.13 -31.97
N ILE A 982 -41.11 13.87 -31.49
CA ILE A 982 -42.50 13.45 -31.33
C ILE A 982 -43.34 14.32 -32.27
N ARG A 983 -44.00 13.69 -33.24
CA ARG A 983 -44.90 14.38 -34.17
C ARG A 983 -46.33 13.87 -34.00
N LYS A 984 -47.25 14.79 -33.73
CA LYS A 984 -48.72 14.60 -33.71
C LYS A 984 -49.35 15.51 -34.77
N ASP A 985 -50.67 15.41 -34.95
CA ASP A 985 -51.41 16.19 -35.96
C ASP A 985 -51.37 17.71 -35.69
N ASP A 986 -51.19 18.11 -34.43
CA ASP A 986 -51.17 19.51 -33.98
C ASP A 986 -49.87 19.93 -33.28
N GLU A 987 -48.86 19.06 -33.28
CA GLU A 987 -47.63 19.25 -32.49
C GLU A 987 -46.38 18.60 -33.10
N LEU A 988 -45.26 19.31 -33.03
CA LEU A 988 -43.91 18.80 -33.28
C LEU A 988 -43.00 19.17 -32.10
N ILE A 989 -42.62 18.19 -31.30
CA ILE A 989 -41.55 18.32 -30.29
C ILE A 989 -40.30 17.70 -30.88
N LYS A 990 -39.26 18.49 -31.11
CA LYS A 990 -38.02 18.00 -31.71
C LYS A 990 -36.82 18.54 -30.95
N TRP A 991 -36.06 17.66 -30.34
CA TRP A 991 -34.76 18.00 -29.81
C TRP A 991 -33.68 17.54 -30.77
N TYR A 992 -32.53 18.18 -30.66
CA TYR A 992 -31.36 17.83 -31.46
C TYR A 992 -30.32 17.33 -30.47
N ASP A 993 -30.22 16.00 -30.34
CA ASP A 993 -29.11 15.33 -29.69
C ASP A 993 -28.37 14.44 -30.71
N ARG A 994 -27.18 13.95 -30.38
CA ARG A 994 -26.20 13.53 -31.39
C ARG A 994 -26.20 12.05 -31.74
N GLU A 995 -27.35 11.57 -32.12
CA GLU A 995 -27.48 10.20 -32.65
C GLU A 995 -27.31 10.14 -34.18
N ASP A 996 -27.05 11.30 -34.83
CA ASP A 996 -26.89 11.40 -36.30
C ASP A 996 -25.57 10.82 -36.83
N HIS A 997 -24.58 10.52 -35.98
CA HIS A 997 -23.24 10.08 -36.40
C HIS A 997 -22.95 8.64 -35.96
N THR A 998 -23.33 7.66 -36.78
CA THR A 998 -23.06 6.23 -36.49
C THR A 998 -21.59 5.84 -36.68
N LEU A 999 -20.84 6.61 -37.48
CA LEU A 999 -19.54 6.19 -38.03
C LEU A 999 -18.29 6.74 -37.30
N PHE A 1000 -18.40 7.87 -36.63
CA PHE A 1000 -17.34 8.54 -35.86
C PHE A 1000 -17.90 9.08 -34.54
N ASP A 1001 -17.05 9.47 -33.59
CA ASP A 1001 -17.48 9.96 -32.28
C ASP A 1001 -18.09 11.36 -32.39
N MET A 1002 -17.45 12.25 -33.16
CA MET A 1002 -17.82 13.68 -33.26
C MET A 1002 -17.68 14.17 -34.70
N CYS A 1003 -18.40 15.22 -35.12
CA CYS A 1003 -18.08 15.94 -36.36
C CYS A 1003 -17.26 17.21 -36.09
N ALA A 1004 -16.60 17.75 -37.11
CA ALA A 1004 -15.75 18.93 -37.00
C ALA A 1004 -16.51 20.28 -36.93
N ASP A 1005 -17.82 20.27 -37.10
CA ASP A 1005 -18.66 21.47 -37.25
C ASP A 1005 -19.30 21.93 -35.93
N ASP A 1006 -19.95 23.10 -35.93
CA ASP A 1006 -20.65 23.70 -34.78
C ASP A 1006 -21.80 22.83 -34.24
N HIS A 1007 -22.26 21.85 -35.04
CA HIS A 1007 -23.14 20.79 -34.57
C HIS A 1007 -22.52 20.00 -33.41
N CYS A 1008 -21.19 19.78 -33.46
CA CYS A 1008 -20.41 19.03 -32.51
C CYS A 1008 -19.59 19.90 -31.54
N GLN A 1009 -18.30 19.95 -31.75
CA GLN A 1009 -17.39 20.89 -31.11
C GLN A 1009 -16.54 21.40 -32.26
N ARG A 1010 -16.33 22.71 -32.33
CA ARG A 1010 -15.68 23.31 -33.49
C ARG A 1010 -14.21 22.87 -33.57
N TYR A 1011 -13.93 21.87 -34.40
CA TYR A 1011 -12.60 21.27 -34.56
C TYR A 1011 -12.03 21.63 -35.93
N GLN A 1012 -10.96 22.45 -35.96
CA GLN A 1012 -10.40 23.00 -37.21
C GLN A 1012 -8.95 22.54 -37.47
N GLY A 1013 -8.51 21.48 -36.77
CA GLY A 1013 -7.14 20.98 -36.81
C GLY A 1013 -6.12 21.96 -36.24
N ILE A 1014 -4.91 21.94 -36.78
CA ILE A 1014 -3.77 22.81 -36.41
C ILE A 1014 -3.61 24.02 -37.34
N THR A 1015 -4.61 24.27 -38.20
CA THR A 1015 -4.61 25.40 -39.16
C THR A 1015 -4.59 26.76 -38.46
N LYS A 1016 -5.07 26.82 -37.21
CA LYS A 1016 -5.00 27.99 -36.32
C LYS A 1016 -3.94 27.78 -35.25
N GLU A 1017 -3.16 28.82 -34.97
CA GLU A 1017 -2.08 28.78 -33.97
C GLU A 1017 -2.67 28.61 -32.55
N THR A 1018 -2.30 27.52 -31.87
CA THR A 1018 -2.71 27.26 -30.48
C THR A 1018 -2.07 28.29 -29.56
N SER A 1019 -2.88 29.04 -28.81
CA SER A 1019 -2.36 29.96 -27.80
C SER A 1019 -1.60 29.19 -26.69
N PRO A 1020 -0.42 29.67 -26.23
CA PRO A 1020 0.30 29.07 -25.11
C PRO A 1020 -0.55 28.91 -23.85
N ASN A 1021 -1.54 29.78 -23.64
CA ASN A 1021 -2.45 29.70 -22.50
C ASN A 1021 -3.42 28.51 -22.60
N VAL A 1022 -3.89 28.18 -23.81
CA VAL A 1022 -4.77 27.01 -24.06
C VAL A 1022 -4.00 25.72 -23.79
N ALA A 1023 -2.80 25.58 -24.35
CA ALA A 1023 -1.93 24.43 -24.10
C ALA A 1023 -1.57 24.30 -22.60
N THR A 1024 -1.41 25.42 -21.90
CA THR A 1024 -1.17 25.43 -20.45
C THR A 1024 -2.40 25.00 -19.66
N ALA A 1025 -3.59 25.48 -20.01
CA ALA A 1025 -4.85 25.09 -19.37
C ALA A 1025 -5.10 23.59 -19.50
N ILE A 1026 -5.04 23.07 -20.73
CA ILE A 1026 -5.23 21.65 -21.05
C ILE A 1026 -4.25 20.78 -20.24
N ARG A 1027 -2.95 21.13 -20.26
CA ARG A 1027 -1.92 20.41 -19.49
C ARG A 1027 -2.17 20.42 -17.98
N ARG A 1028 -2.62 21.55 -17.42
CA ARG A 1028 -2.90 21.68 -15.98
C ARG A 1028 -4.17 20.96 -15.54
N THR A 1029 -5.07 20.69 -16.48
CA THR A 1029 -6.32 19.94 -16.25
C THR A 1029 -6.33 18.58 -16.94
N ARG A 1030 -5.15 18.05 -17.28
CA ARG A 1030 -5.02 16.82 -18.08
C ARG A 1030 -5.73 15.67 -17.38
N GLY A 1031 -6.60 14.99 -18.12
CA GLY A 1031 -7.42 13.90 -17.60
C GLY A 1031 -8.51 14.30 -16.60
N GLN A 1032 -8.66 15.57 -16.24
CA GLN A 1032 -9.71 16.01 -15.32
C GLN A 1032 -11.07 16.12 -16.03
N ILE A 1033 -12.09 15.52 -15.41
CA ILE A 1033 -13.47 15.46 -15.89
C ILE A 1033 -14.46 15.73 -14.76
N LEU A 1034 -15.69 16.06 -15.11
CA LEU A 1034 -16.83 16.15 -14.21
C LEU A 1034 -17.51 14.78 -14.11
N MET A 1035 -17.71 14.34 -12.88
CA MET A 1035 -18.41 13.09 -12.53
C MET A 1035 -19.59 13.41 -11.63
N SER A 1036 -20.71 12.69 -11.83
CA SER A 1036 -21.86 12.76 -10.94
C SER A 1036 -22.51 11.38 -10.87
N GLU A 1037 -22.83 10.91 -9.66
CA GLU A 1037 -23.47 9.62 -9.42
C GLU A 1037 -22.74 8.40 -10.02
N GLY A 1038 -21.43 8.54 -10.27
CA GLY A 1038 -20.57 7.51 -10.88
C GLY A 1038 -20.58 7.48 -12.40
N GLU A 1039 -21.17 8.47 -13.06
CA GLU A 1039 -21.19 8.65 -14.51
C GLU A 1039 -20.47 9.94 -14.92
N ILE A 1040 -19.92 9.97 -16.14
CA ILE A 1040 -19.29 11.17 -16.71
C ILE A 1040 -20.40 12.18 -17.02
N CYS A 1041 -20.26 13.41 -16.53
CA CYS A 1041 -21.25 14.45 -16.77
C CYS A 1041 -21.32 14.85 -18.25
N ASP A 1042 -22.54 14.94 -18.80
CA ASP A 1042 -22.82 15.66 -20.04
C ASP A 1042 -22.69 17.17 -19.79
N ALA A 1043 -21.45 17.66 -19.85
CA ALA A 1043 -21.09 19.03 -19.46
C ALA A 1043 -21.43 20.06 -20.55
N ARG A 1044 -22.73 20.28 -20.81
CA ARG A 1044 -23.25 21.31 -21.74
C ARG A 1044 -22.88 22.72 -21.27
N PHE A 1045 -22.72 23.65 -22.21
CA PHE A 1045 -22.42 25.06 -21.94
C PHE A 1045 -23.03 25.98 -23.01
N SER A 1046 -23.28 27.25 -22.67
CA SER A 1046 -23.86 28.24 -23.60
C SER A 1046 -23.25 29.64 -23.43
N LYS A 1047 -23.40 30.51 -24.45
CA LYS A 1047 -22.81 31.86 -24.45
C LYS A 1047 -23.29 32.71 -23.27
N CYS A 1048 -24.60 32.85 -23.10
CA CYS A 1048 -25.20 33.65 -22.04
C CYS A 1048 -26.50 33.02 -21.51
N CYS A 1049 -26.58 32.72 -20.21
CA CYS A 1049 -27.76 32.11 -19.61
C CYS A 1049 -28.94 33.09 -19.48
N GLY A 1050 -28.67 34.41 -19.42
CA GLY A 1050 -29.68 35.45 -19.21
C GLY A 1050 -29.96 35.75 -17.72
N GLY A 1051 -29.13 35.22 -16.82
CA GLY A 1051 -29.16 35.43 -15.37
C GLY A 1051 -29.58 34.20 -14.56
N ILE A 1052 -30.21 33.20 -15.20
CA ILE A 1052 -30.54 31.89 -14.61
C ILE A 1052 -30.20 30.82 -15.65
N SER A 1053 -29.48 29.75 -15.27
CA SER A 1053 -29.25 28.58 -16.14
C SER A 1053 -30.52 27.74 -16.30
N GLU A 1054 -30.58 26.90 -17.33
CA GLU A 1054 -31.73 26.03 -17.61
C GLU A 1054 -31.45 24.57 -17.25
N GLU A 1055 -32.51 23.79 -17.05
CA GLU A 1055 -32.44 22.34 -16.86
C GLU A 1055 -32.37 21.58 -18.21
N TYR A 1056 -31.74 20.41 -18.21
CA TYR A 1056 -31.47 19.62 -19.43
C TYR A 1056 -32.75 19.25 -20.19
N GLU A 1057 -33.78 18.81 -19.47
CA GLU A 1057 -35.03 18.28 -20.03
C GLU A 1057 -35.83 19.31 -20.86
N TYR A 1058 -35.65 20.61 -20.66
CA TYR A 1058 -36.35 21.62 -21.45
C TYR A 1058 -35.73 21.86 -22.84
N CYS A 1059 -34.47 21.47 -23.01
CA CYS A 1059 -33.72 21.66 -24.26
C CYS A 1059 -33.50 20.36 -25.04
N TRP A 1060 -33.34 19.22 -24.35
CA TRP A 1060 -33.03 17.92 -24.95
C TRP A 1060 -34.06 16.83 -24.60
N GLU A 1061 -33.62 15.61 -24.34
CA GLU A 1061 -34.47 14.48 -23.95
C GLU A 1061 -35.18 14.77 -22.62
N ASP A 1062 -36.36 14.20 -22.39
CA ASP A 1062 -37.10 14.33 -21.12
C ASP A 1062 -36.45 13.49 -20.00
N GLU A 1063 -35.16 13.75 -19.76
CA GLU A 1063 -34.32 13.09 -18.77
C GLU A 1063 -33.80 14.13 -17.78
N HIS A 1064 -34.01 13.88 -16.49
CA HIS A 1064 -33.48 14.75 -15.45
C HIS A 1064 -32.01 14.45 -15.17
N LYS A 1065 -31.15 15.47 -15.20
CA LYS A 1065 -29.72 15.38 -14.87
C LYS A 1065 -29.43 16.20 -13.62
N SER A 1066 -29.14 15.54 -12.50
CA SER A 1066 -28.94 16.17 -11.18
C SER A 1066 -27.81 17.22 -11.14
N TYR A 1067 -26.85 17.16 -12.06
CA TYR A 1067 -25.75 18.13 -12.17
C TYR A 1067 -26.02 19.28 -13.16
N LEU A 1068 -27.17 19.31 -13.85
CA LEU A 1068 -27.57 20.36 -14.79
C LEU A 1068 -28.85 21.05 -14.30
N GLU A 1069 -28.77 21.65 -13.11
CA GLU A 1069 -29.89 22.36 -12.51
C GLU A 1069 -29.94 23.84 -12.92
N ALA A 1070 -31.12 24.44 -12.75
CA ALA A 1070 -31.27 25.87 -12.84
C ALA A 1070 -30.64 26.56 -11.63
N ILE A 1071 -29.68 27.43 -11.88
CA ILE A 1071 -28.96 28.22 -10.86
C ILE A 1071 -29.02 29.70 -11.18
N ARG A 1072 -29.03 30.54 -10.15
CA ARG A 1072 -28.91 31.99 -10.33
C ARG A 1072 -27.44 32.32 -10.62
N ASP A 1073 -27.17 32.94 -11.77
CA ASP A 1073 -25.82 33.25 -12.19
C ASP A 1073 -25.29 34.52 -11.50
N ASN A 1074 -25.08 34.48 -10.18
CA ASN A 1074 -24.57 35.62 -9.42
C ASN A 1074 -23.73 35.20 -8.20
N ARG A 1075 -23.08 36.18 -7.58
CA ARG A 1075 -22.19 35.96 -6.42
C ARG A 1075 -22.91 35.40 -5.19
N GLN A 1076 -24.18 35.78 -4.96
CA GLN A 1076 -24.94 35.29 -3.81
C GLN A 1076 -25.22 33.79 -3.88
N GLN A 1077 -25.44 33.26 -5.08
CA GLN A 1077 -25.63 31.82 -5.30
C GLN A 1077 -24.36 31.05 -4.91
N LEU A 1078 -23.21 31.50 -5.42
CA LEU A 1078 -21.90 30.91 -5.10
C LEU A 1078 -21.60 30.91 -3.59
N GLU A 1079 -21.95 32.00 -2.90
CA GLU A 1079 -21.73 32.15 -1.46
C GLU A 1079 -22.76 31.41 -0.59
N GLY A 1080 -23.72 30.69 -1.19
CA GLY A 1080 -24.81 29.99 -0.48
C GLY A 1080 -25.81 30.93 0.20
N ARG A 1081 -25.90 32.19 -0.25
CA ARG A 1081 -26.76 33.25 0.32
C ARG A 1081 -27.90 33.69 -0.62
N ALA A 1082 -28.08 33.02 -1.75
CA ALA A 1082 -29.12 33.38 -2.71
C ALA A 1082 -30.52 33.11 -2.16
N GLU A 1083 -31.44 34.02 -2.45
CA GLU A 1083 -32.87 33.77 -2.29
C GLU A 1083 -33.34 32.67 -3.27
N PRO A 1084 -34.40 31.91 -2.93
CA PRO A 1084 -34.99 30.94 -3.82
C PRO A 1084 -35.24 31.50 -5.23
N LEU A 1085 -35.05 30.67 -6.25
CA LEU A 1085 -35.33 31.06 -7.63
C LEU A 1085 -36.78 31.49 -7.79
N ILE A 1086 -36.97 32.57 -8.54
CA ILE A 1086 -38.31 32.98 -8.96
C ILE A 1086 -38.79 31.91 -9.93
N ASP A 1087 -40.00 31.39 -9.72
CA ASP A 1087 -40.58 30.41 -10.63
C ASP A 1087 -40.93 31.05 -11.98
N LEU A 1088 -40.02 30.93 -12.95
CA LEU A 1088 -40.17 31.45 -14.31
C LEU A 1088 -41.00 30.55 -15.22
N THR A 1089 -41.48 29.40 -14.72
CA THR A 1089 -42.49 28.60 -15.44
C THR A 1089 -43.84 29.32 -15.47
N VAL A 1090 -44.05 30.29 -14.57
CA VAL A 1090 -45.22 31.17 -14.53
C VAL A 1090 -45.02 32.39 -15.44
N GLU A 1091 -45.85 32.52 -16.48
CA GLU A 1091 -45.72 33.54 -17.53
C GLU A 1091 -45.56 34.98 -17.00
N LYS A 1092 -46.33 35.37 -15.98
CA LYS A 1092 -46.25 36.72 -15.39
C LYS A 1092 -44.89 37.00 -14.73
N ASN A 1093 -44.27 35.97 -14.13
CA ASN A 1093 -42.95 36.07 -13.53
C ASN A 1093 -41.88 36.15 -14.62
N ALA A 1094 -41.98 35.31 -15.64
CA ALA A 1094 -41.10 35.33 -16.81
C ALA A 1094 -41.12 36.69 -17.51
N GLU A 1095 -42.30 37.28 -17.72
CA GLU A 1095 -42.42 38.60 -18.32
C GLU A 1095 -41.73 39.69 -17.49
N LYS A 1096 -41.98 39.71 -16.18
CA LYS A 1096 -41.32 40.67 -15.28
C LYS A 1096 -39.79 40.48 -15.28
N TRP A 1097 -39.32 39.24 -15.28
CA TRP A 1097 -37.91 38.89 -15.28
C TRP A 1097 -37.21 39.31 -16.58
N ILE A 1098 -37.77 38.93 -17.73
CA ILE A 1098 -37.21 39.20 -19.07
C ILE A 1098 -37.21 40.70 -19.35
N ARG A 1099 -38.22 41.45 -18.91
CA ARG A 1099 -38.26 42.91 -19.07
C ARG A 1099 -37.43 43.68 -18.02
N SER A 1100 -36.81 42.97 -17.08
CA SER A 1100 -35.88 43.54 -16.10
C SER A 1100 -34.44 43.15 -16.42
N ALA A 1101 -33.46 43.84 -15.80
CA ALA A 1101 -32.03 43.54 -15.95
C ALA A 1101 -31.39 43.33 -14.56
N PRO A 1102 -31.65 42.19 -13.90
CA PRO A 1102 -31.11 41.89 -12.57
C PRO A 1102 -29.57 41.74 -12.61
N GLU A 1103 -28.94 41.77 -11.43
CA GLU A 1103 -27.52 41.48 -11.30
C GLU A 1103 -27.24 40.00 -11.63
N ALA A 1104 -26.28 39.78 -12.52
CA ALA A 1104 -25.77 38.46 -12.87
C ALA A 1104 -24.32 38.59 -13.36
N PHE A 1105 -23.51 37.53 -13.23
CA PHE A 1105 -22.17 37.52 -13.81
C PHE A 1105 -22.23 37.72 -15.33
N CYS A 1106 -23.16 37.09 -16.04
CA CYS A 1106 -23.34 37.32 -17.47
C CYS A 1106 -23.93 38.70 -17.86
N HIS A 1107 -24.33 39.54 -16.90
CA HIS A 1107 -24.77 40.92 -17.14
C HIS A 1107 -23.57 41.88 -17.10
N THR A 1108 -22.72 41.81 -18.12
CA THR A 1108 -21.52 42.65 -18.24
C THR A 1108 -21.50 43.46 -19.54
N THR A 1109 -20.97 44.67 -19.46
CA THR A 1109 -20.66 45.52 -20.63
C THR A 1109 -19.15 45.73 -20.79
N ASP A 1110 -18.32 45.00 -20.03
CA ASP A 1110 -16.87 45.11 -20.11
C ASP A 1110 -16.36 44.50 -21.42
N LYS A 1111 -15.90 45.35 -22.34
CA LYS A 1111 -15.38 44.94 -23.64
C LYS A 1111 -14.18 43.99 -23.55
N LYS A 1112 -13.34 44.12 -22.52
CA LYS A 1112 -12.18 43.24 -22.32
C LYS A 1112 -12.66 41.82 -22.01
N ILE A 1113 -13.61 41.68 -21.09
CA ILE A 1113 -14.18 40.36 -20.73
C ILE A 1113 -14.94 39.76 -21.91
N LEU A 1114 -15.76 40.58 -22.59
CA LEU A 1114 -16.51 40.13 -23.76
C LEU A 1114 -15.60 39.65 -24.90
N SER A 1115 -14.44 40.28 -25.12
CA SER A 1115 -13.45 39.83 -26.12
C SER A 1115 -12.79 38.48 -25.81
N GLN A 1116 -12.97 37.94 -24.60
CA GLN A 1116 -12.51 36.59 -24.23
C GLN A 1116 -13.43 35.49 -24.78
N VAL A 1117 -14.72 35.80 -24.96
CA VAL A 1117 -15.77 34.85 -25.34
C VAL A 1117 -16.32 35.14 -26.75
N LEU A 1118 -16.42 36.41 -27.15
CA LEU A 1118 -16.97 36.85 -28.43
C LEU A 1118 -15.85 37.06 -29.46
N ASN A 1119 -15.94 36.33 -30.58
CA ASN A 1119 -15.06 36.49 -31.74
C ASN A 1119 -15.28 37.85 -32.43
N ASP A 1120 -14.33 38.30 -33.25
CA ASP A 1120 -14.32 39.63 -33.90
C ASP A 1120 -15.64 40.00 -34.61
N TYR A 1121 -16.36 39.01 -35.16
CA TYR A 1121 -17.65 39.20 -35.83
C TYR A 1121 -18.84 39.36 -34.86
N ASP A 1122 -18.76 38.76 -33.67
CA ASP A 1122 -19.83 38.78 -32.65
C ASP A 1122 -19.71 39.99 -31.70
N GLN A 1123 -18.55 40.66 -31.67
CA GLN A 1123 -18.30 41.81 -30.78
C GLN A 1123 -19.15 43.05 -31.10
N GLU A 1124 -19.80 43.10 -32.26
CA GLU A 1124 -20.77 44.15 -32.62
C GLU A 1124 -22.12 43.96 -31.88
N THR A 1125 -22.38 42.78 -31.31
CA THR A 1125 -23.61 42.48 -30.56
C THR A 1125 -23.45 42.82 -29.08
N VAL A 1126 -24.14 43.86 -28.60
CA VAL A 1126 -24.02 44.37 -27.21
C VAL A 1126 -25.24 44.09 -26.33
N ASP A 1127 -26.31 43.58 -26.91
CA ASP A 1127 -27.64 43.42 -26.29
C ASP A 1127 -28.02 41.95 -26.04
N PHE A 1128 -27.07 41.01 -26.05
CA PHE A 1128 -27.35 39.57 -25.86
C PHE A 1128 -27.92 39.22 -24.45
N TYR A 1129 -27.61 39.99 -23.40
CA TYR A 1129 -28.15 39.74 -22.07
C TYR A 1129 -29.66 40.01 -22.03
N ARG A 1130 -30.11 41.07 -22.73
CA ARG A 1130 -31.51 41.44 -22.98
C ARG A 1130 -31.66 42.00 -24.38
N TRP A 1131 -32.19 41.20 -25.29
CA TRP A 1131 -32.26 41.51 -26.72
C TRP A 1131 -33.69 41.83 -27.15
N LYS A 1132 -33.84 42.50 -28.28
CA LYS A 1132 -35.15 42.84 -28.85
C LYS A 1132 -35.15 42.70 -30.37
N VAL A 1133 -36.14 42.01 -30.90
CA VAL A 1133 -36.37 41.89 -32.35
C VAL A 1133 -37.83 42.21 -32.69
N SER A 1134 -38.07 42.80 -33.86
CA SER A 1134 -39.41 43.18 -34.32
C SER A 1134 -39.64 42.63 -35.72
N TYR A 1135 -40.79 41.99 -35.93
CA TYR A 1135 -41.24 41.50 -37.22
C TYR A 1135 -42.55 42.17 -37.61
N THR A 1136 -42.67 42.55 -38.87
CA THR A 1136 -43.97 42.82 -39.48
C THR A 1136 -44.74 41.51 -39.66
N GLN A 1137 -46.06 41.61 -39.81
CA GLN A 1137 -46.91 40.45 -40.06
C GLN A 1137 -46.49 39.64 -41.29
N ALA A 1138 -46.05 40.31 -42.35
CA ALA A 1138 -45.59 39.67 -43.58
C ALA A 1138 -44.28 38.91 -43.38
N GLU A 1139 -43.33 39.48 -42.64
CA GLU A 1139 -42.04 38.86 -42.34
C GLU A 1139 -42.20 37.63 -41.46
N LEU A 1140 -42.93 37.75 -40.34
CA LEU A 1140 -43.12 36.64 -39.41
C LEU A 1140 -43.88 35.47 -40.06
N LYS A 1141 -44.92 35.78 -40.84
CA LYS A 1141 -45.65 34.78 -41.62
C LYS A 1141 -44.71 34.04 -42.57
N ALA A 1142 -44.02 34.77 -43.44
CA ALA A 1142 -43.15 34.17 -44.45
C ALA A 1142 -42.06 33.29 -43.81
N LEU A 1143 -41.50 33.77 -42.69
CA LEU A 1143 -40.48 33.07 -41.94
C LEU A 1143 -40.98 31.75 -41.34
N ILE A 1144 -42.10 31.76 -40.62
CA ILE A 1144 -42.68 30.55 -40.02
C ILE A 1144 -43.04 29.56 -41.13
N GLU A 1145 -43.73 29.99 -42.18
CA GLU A 1145 -44.16 29.10 -43.28
C GLU A 1145 -42.97 28.48 -44.00
N GLN A 1146 -41.89 29.24 -44.23
CA GLN A 1146 -40.66 28.74 -44.85
C GLN A 1146 -39.93 27.73 -43.97
N LYS A 1147 -39.80 28.01 -42.66
CA LYS A 1147 -39.00 27.19 -41.75
C LYS A 1147 -39.74 25.92 -41.32
N SER A 1148 -41.06 25.98 -41.14
CA SER A 1148 -41.87 24.83 -40.73
C SER A 1148 -42.42 24.01 -41.90
N ASN A 1149 -42.41 24.58 -43.12
CA ASN A 1149 -43.06 24.02 -44.31
C ASN A 1149 -44.58 23.75 -44.10
N MET A 1150 -45.26 24.66 -43.39
CA MET A 1150 -46.71 24.60 -43.10
C MET A 1150 -47.34 25.98 -43.36
N ILE A 1151 -48.62 26.01 -43.78
CA ILE A 1151 -49.34 27.26 -44.09
C ILE A 1151 -50.16 27.68 -42.88
N PHE A 1152 -49.85 28.83 -42.28
CA PHE A 1152 -50.54 29.34 -41.08
C PHE A 1152 -51.55 30.45 -41.40
N GLY A 1153 -51.43 31.09 -42.56
CA GLY A 1153 -52.20 32.31 -42.86
C GLY A 1153 -51.65 33.50 -42.06
N ASN A 1154 -52.52 34.43 -41.67
CA ASN A 1154 -52.12 35.56 -40.82
C ASN A 1154 -51.82 35.07 -39.40
N ILE A 1155 -50.64 35.37 -38.86
CA ILE A 1155 -50.28 35.05 -37.48
C ILE A 1155 -51.09 35.93 -36.52
N LEU A 1156 -51.85 35.31 -35.63
CA LEU A 1156 -52.72 35.97 -34.66
C LEU A 1156 -52.07 36.02 -33.27
N ASP A 1157 -51.33 34.96 -32.90
CA ASP A 1157 -50.67 34.88 -31.61
C ASP A 1157 -49.50 33.91 -31.57
N LEU A 1158 -48.58 34.16 -30.64
CA LEU A 1158 -47.50 33.27 -30.25
C LEU A 1158 -47.61 33.02 -28.74
N VAL A 1159 -48.18 31.88 -28.36
CA VAL A 1159 -48.52 31.59 -26.96
C VAL A 1159 -47.53 30.59 -26.37
N PRO A 1160 -46.72 30.99 -25.37
CA PRO A 1160 -45.89 30.05 -24.62
C PRO A 1160 -46.81 29.12 -23.80
N LEU A 1161 -46.76 27.82 -24.10
CA LEU A 1161 -47.52 26.82 -23.36
C LEU A 1161 -46.72 26.27 -22.17
N GLU A 1162 -45.40 26.21 -22.31
CA GLU A 1162 -44.50 25.68 -21.30
C GLU A 1162 -43.16 26.43 -21.34
N ARG A 1163 -42.64 26.74 -20.16
CA ARG A 1163 -41.32 27.32 -19.95
C ARG A 1163 -40.52 26.49 -18.96
N GLY A 1164 -39.22 26.45 -19.16
CA GLY A 1164 -38.26 25.97 -18.17
C GLY A 1164 -37.99 26.99 -17.07
N LYS A 1165 -37.10 26.63 -16.15
CA LYS A 1165 -36.75 27.41 -14.95
C LYS A 1165 -35.96 28.68 -15.27
N SER A 1166 -35.30 28.74 -16.43
CA SER A 1166 -34.64 29.98 -16.90
C SER A 1166 -35.59 30.93 -17.64
N GLY A 1167 -36.85 30.53 -17.84
CA GLY A 1167 -37.85 31.26 -18.63
C GLY A 1167 -37.77 30.98 -20.13
N ARG A 1168 -36.90 30.05 -20.57
CA ARG A 1168 -36.88 29.56 -21.97
C ARG A 1168 -38.16 28.81 -22.27
N ILE A 1169 -38.76 29.10 -23.42
CA ILE A 1169 -39.96 28.41 -23.88
C ILE A 1169 -39.55 27.02 -24.39
N SER A 1170 -40.14 25.96 -23.84
CA SER A 1170 -39.98 24.58 -24.29
C SER A 1170 -41.15 24.13 -25.17
N ARG A 1171 -42.30 24.80 -25.11
CA ARG A 1171 -43.45 24.56 -26.00
C ARG A 1171 -44.12 25.88 -26.38
N LEU A 1172 -44.14 26.19 -27.67
CA LEU A 1172 -44.74 27.39 -28.24
C LEU A 1172 -45.90 27.02 -29.17
N LYS A 1173 -47.08 27.58 -28.90
CA LYS A 1173 -48.25 27.46 -29.78
C LYS A 1173 -48.32 28.65 -30.72
N ILE A 1174 -48.24 28.37 -32.01
CA ILE A 1174 -48.40 29.36 -33.07
C ILE A 1174 -49.87 29.32 -33.51
N ILE A 1175 -50.57 30.44 -33.38
CA ILE A 1175 -51.98 30.59 -33.77
C ILE A 1175 -52.01 31.43 -35.04
N GLY A 1176 -52.30 30.80 -36.17
CA GLY A 1176 -52.58 31.46 -37.44
C GLY A 1176 -54.08 31.47 -37.77
N SER A 1177 -54.47 32.25 -38.78
CA SER A 1177 -55.85 32.30 -39.28
C SER A 1177 -56.32 31.01 -39.95
N GLU A 1178 -55.38 30.16 -40.40
CA GLU A 1178 -55.67 28.89 -41.10
C GLU A 1178 -55.21 27.64 -40.33
N LEU A 1179 -54.13 27.75 -39.54
CA LEU A 1179 -53.56 26.64 -38.78
C LEU A 1179 -53.20 27.10 -37.37
N THR A 1180 -53.40 26.21 -36.40
CA THR A 1180 -52.84 26.33 -35.07
C THR A 1180 -51.96 25.12 -34.81
N PHE A 1181 -50.69 25.34 -34.47
CA PHE A 1181 -49.72 24.25 -34.32
C PHE A 1181 -48.73 24.55 -33.20
N THR A 1182 -48.33 23.50 -32.47
CA THR A 1182 -47.37 23.61 -31.38
C THR A 1182 -46.00 23.12 -31.83
N ILE A 1183 -44.97 23.93 -31.62
CA ILE A 1183 -43.58 23.51 -31.78
C ILE A 1183 -42.91 23.46 -30.41
N GLY A 1184 -41.97 22.55 -30.18
CA GLY A 1184 -41.31 22.43 -28.89
C GLY A 1184 -39.85 22.02 -28.94
N LYS A 1185 -39.22 22.18 -27.77
CA LYS A 1185 -37.80 22.30 -27.44
C LYS A 1185 -37.17 23.60 -27.95
N GLU A 1186 -36.19 24.08 -27.20
CA GLU A 1186 -35.64 25.44 -27.31
C GLU A 1186 -35.13 25.77 -28.72
N LEU A 1187 -34.37 24.85 -29.32
CA LEU A 1187 -33.70 25.09 -30.60
C LEU A 1187 -34.70 25.18 -31.77
N GLU A 1188 -35.74 24.34 -31.79
CA GLU A 1188 -36.74 24.33 -32.87
C GLU A 1188 -37.54 25.64 -32.90
N ILE A 1189 -37.86 26.18 -31.72
CA ILE A 1189 -38.52 27.49 -31.57
C ILE A 1189 -37.64 28.60 -32.15
N ARG A 1190 -36.35 28.60 -31.84
CA ARG A 1190 -35.40 29.61 -32.35
C ARG A 1190 -35.20 29.53 -33.85
N ARG A 1191 -35.15 28.32 -34.42
CA ARG A 1191 -35.00 28.10 -35.86
C ARG A 1191 -36.24 28.51 -36.65
N THR A 1192 -37.42 28.34 -36.07
CA THR A 1192 -38.70 28.71 -36.72
C THR A 1192 -38.92 30.21 -36.72
N LEU A 1193 -38.38 30.93 -35.72
CA LEU A 1193 -38.59 32.37 -35.53
C LEU A 1193 -37.41 33.26 -35.96
N SER A 1194 -36.39 32.74 -36.65
CA SER A 1194 -35.29 33.56 -37.19
C SER A 1194 -34.71 33.00 -38.49
N GLU A 1195 -34.33 33.89 -39.42
CA GLU A 1195 -33.67 33.49 -40.66
C GLU A 1195 -32.27 32.91 -40.39
N SER A 1196 -31.51 33.57 -39.50
CA SER A 1196 -30.17 33.18 -39.08
C SER A 1196 -30.20 32.44 -37.74
N HIS A 1197 -30.31 33.17 -36.63
CA HIS A 1197 -30.46 32.62 -35.29
C HIS A 1197 -31.19 33.59 -34.38
N LEU A 1198 -32.20 33.11 -33.66
CA LEU A 1198 -32.74 33.82 -32.50
C LEU A 1198 -31.80 33.55 -31.32
N TYR A 1199 -31.47 34.57 -30.53
CA TYR A 1199 -30.47 34.41 -29.46
C TYR A 1199 -30.85 33.32 -28.45
N SER A 1200 -32.10 33.27 -27.99
CA SER A 1200 -32.64 32.21 -27.12
C SER A 1200 -34.16 32.06 -27.33
N SER A 1201 -34.79 31.04 -26.73
CA SER A 1201 -36.26 30.98 -26.64
C SER A 1201 -36.83 31.68 -25.38
N ALA A 1202 -35.98 32.31 -24.56
CA ALA A 1202 -36.43 33.06 -23.38
C ALA A 1202 -36.90 34.45 -23.79
N PHE A 1203 -38.10 34.55 -24.35
CA PHE A 1203 -38.69 35.82 -24.76
C PHE A 1203 -40.16 35.99 -24.34
N VAL A 1204 -40.62 37.23 -24.41
CA VAL A 1204 -42.03 37.62 -24.36
C VAL A 1204 -42.41 38.38 -25.63
N VAL A 1205 -43.69 38.34 -25.99
CA VAL A 1205 -44.19 38.83 -27.28
C VAL A 1205 -45.18 39.98 -27.05
N ASP A 1206 -44.87 41.15 -27.61
CA ASP A 1206 -45.80 42.27 -27.71
C ASP A 1206 -46.44 42.29 -29.10
N LYS A 1207 -47.78 42.44 -29.13
CA LYS A 1207 -48.56 42.57 -30.36
C LYS A 1207 -48.97 44.03 -30.53
N GLU A 1208 -48.57 44.63 -31.63
CA GLU A 1208 -48.80 46.04 -31.90
C GLU A 1208 -49.62 46.23 -33.19
N ASP A 1209 -50.24 47.40 -33.30
CA ASP A 1209 -50.98 47.85 -34.49
C ASP A 1209 -52.07 46.86 -34.97
N VAL A 1210 -52.88 46.30 -34.07
CA VAL A 1210 -53.89 45.29 -34.40
C VAL A 1210 -55.01 45.88 -35.27
N VAL A 1211 -55.19 45.34 -36.48
CA VAL A 1211 -56.27 45.68 -37.43
C VAL A 1211 -57.15 44.46 -37.64
N ASP A 1212 -58.46 44.59 -37.43
CA ASP A 1212 -59.45 43.50 -37.57
C ASP A 1212 -59.08 42.20 -36.82
N GLY A 1213 -58.46 42.32 -35.65
CA GLY A 1213 -58.01 41.18 -34.84
C GLY A 1213 -56.68 40.55 -35.30
N VAL A 1214 -56.02 41.11 -36.31
CA VAL A 1214 -54.73 40.67 -36.83
C VAL A 1214 -53.64 41.68 -36.44
N PRO A 1215 -52.66 41.31 -35.59
CA PRO A 1215 -51.50 42.16 -35.29
C PRO A 1215 -50.70 42.46 -36.56
N GLN A 1216 -50.30 43.72 -36.75
CA GLN A 1216 -49.47 44.09 -37.90
C GLN A 1216 -47.97 44.05 -37.57
N ARG A 1217 -47.63 44.05 -36.28
CA ARG A 1217 -46.26 43.95 -35.79
C ARG A 1217 -46.16 43.09 -34.53
N PHE A 1218 -45.14 42.25 -34.48
CA PHE A 1218 -44.77 41.42 -33.33
C PHE A 1218 -43.39 41.84 -32.84
N VAL A 1219 -43.27 42.13 -31.55
CA VAL A 1219 -42.01 42.54 -30.94
C VAL A 1219 -41.64 41.51 -29.87
N LEU A 1220 -40.53 40.80 -30.08
CA LEU A 1220 -40.00 39.85 -29.13
C LEU A 1220 -38.92 40.53 -28.28
N THR A 1221 -39.13 40.54 -26.97
CA THR A 1221 -38.13 40.97 -25.98
C THR A 1221 -37.63 39.73 -25.27
N GLY A 1222 -36.32 39.44 -25.32
CA GLY A 1222 -35.77 38.21 -24.79
C GLY A 1222 -34.50 38.37 -23.96
N ALA A 1223 -34.03 37.25 -23.42
CA ALA A 1223 -32.92 37.18 -22.47
C ALA A 1223 -31.94 36.06 -22.82
N GLY A 1224 -30.64 36.36 -22.72
CA GLY A 1224 -29.56 35.39 -22.92
C GLY A 1224 -29.37 34.93 -24.38
N TRP A 1225 -28.33 34.13 -24.57
CA TRP A 1225 -27.88 33.60 -25.86
C TRP A 1225 -27.49 32.12 -25.74
N GLY A 1226 -28.25 31.25 -26.39
CA GLY A 1226 -28.10 29.80 -26.38
C GLY A 1226 -29.08 29.11 -25.44
N HIS A 1227 -28.92 27.80 -25.29
CA HIS A 1227 -29.83 26.92 -24.54
C HIS A 1227 -29.83 27.15 -23.02
N GLY A 1228 -28.80 27.80 -22.46
CA GLY A 1228 -28.75 28.16 -21.04
C GLY A 1228 -28.42 27.05 -20.06
N VAL A 1229 -28.48 25.80 -20.49
CA VAL A 1229 -28.08 24.63 -19.68
C VAL A 1229 -26.56 24.61 -19.40
N GLY A 1230 -26.21 24.30 -18.16
CA GLY A 1230 -24.83 24.16 -17.68
C GLY A 1230 -24.06 25.48 -17.63
N LEU A 1231 -22.79 25.46 -18.01
CA LEU A 1231 -21.89 26.61 -17.85
C LEU A 1231 -22.27 27.79 -18.76
N CYS A 1232 -22.39 28.99 -18.18
CA CYS A 1232 -22.55 30.23 -18.91
C CYS A 1232 -21.18 30.84 -19.23
N GLN A 1233 -20.75 30.84 -20.50
CA GLN A 1233 -19.40 31.25 -20.90
C GLN A 1233 -19.07 32.70 -20.49
N ILE A 1234 -19.98 33.66 -20.70
CA ILE A 1234 -19.76 35.06 -20.29
C ILE A 1234 -19.71 35.18 -18.76
N GLY A 1235 -20.56 34.44 -18.04
CA GLY A 1235 -20.56 34.44 -16.58
C GLY A 1235 -19.28 33.84 -16.02
N ALA A 1236 -18.82 32.72 -16.56
CA ALA A 1236 -17.53 32.10 -16.24
C ALA A 1236 -16.34 33.03 -16.57
N ALA A 1237 -16.41 33.80 -17.66
CA ALA A 1237 -15.38 34.79 -18.00
C ALA A 1237 -15.30 35.91 -16.96
N VAL A 1238 -16.46 36.43 -16.52
CA VAL A 1238 -16.50 37.40 -15.42
C VAL A 1238 -15.97 36.80 -14.13
N MET A 1239 -16.34 35.56 -13.79
CA MET A 1239 -15.81 34.88 -12.61
C MET A 1239 -14.28 34.71 -12.69
N GLY A 1240 -13.74 34.30 -13.85
CA GLY A 1240 -12.29 34.18 -14.03
C GLY A 1240 -11.53 35.50 -13.87
N GLU A 1241 -12.10 36.63 -14.32
CA GLU A 1241 -11.51 37.96 -14.14
C GLU A 1241 -11.71 38.51 -12.71
N ASP A 1242 -12.78 38.09 -12.02
CA ASP A 1242 -13.01 38.37 -10.60
C ASP A 1242 -12.09 37.55 -9.66
N GLY A 1243 -11.34 36.57 -10.20
CA GLY A 1243 -10.32 35.81 -9.49
C GLY A 1243 -10.77 34.45 -8.94
N TYR A 1244 -11.95 33.96 -9.33
CA TYR A 1244 -12.41 32.61 -8.96
C TYR A 1244 -11.61 31.53 -9.68
N GLY A 1245 -11.30 30.45 -8.98
CA GLY A 1245 -10.65 29.26 -9.55
C GLY A 1245 -11.56 28.53 -10.54
N TYR A 1246 -10.97 27.79 -11.48
CA TYR A 1246 -11.74 26.98 -12.43
C TYR A 1246 -12.67 25.96 -11.75
N ASP A 1247 -12.27 25.41 -10.61
CA ASP A 1247 -13.05 24.50 -9.79
C ASP A 1247 -14.27 25.17 -9.15
N GLU A 1248 -14.13 26.42 -8.68
CA GLU A 1248 -15.24 27.24 -8.20
C GLU A 1248 -16.21 27.60 -9.34
N ILE A 1249 -15.67 27.91 -10.53
CA ILE A 1249 -16.49 28.15 -11.73
C ILE A 1249 -17.29 26.89 -12.08
N LEU A 1250 -16.67 25.72 -12.09
CA LEU A 1250 -17.34 24.46 -12.45
C LEU A 1250 -18.38 24.05 -11.40
N THR A 1251 -18.04 24.09 -10.11
CA THR A 1251 -18.97 23.73 -9.03
C THR A 1251 -20.11 24.74 -8.84
N HIS A 1252 -19.97 25.97 -9.34
CA HIS A 1252 -21.10 26.90 -9.46
C HIS A 1252 -22.12 26.40 -10.49
N TYR A 1253 -21.68 26.09 -11.71
CA TYR A 1253 -22.59 25.69 -12.80
C TYR A 1253 -23.00 24.21 -12.79
N TYR A 1254 -22.24 23.34 -12.12
CA TYR A 1254 -22.47 21.91 -12.00
C TYR A 1254 -22.48 21.50 -10.51
N HIS A 1255 -23.50 21.96 -9.77
CA HIS A 1255 -23.55 21.99 -8.29
C HIS A 1255 -23.36 20.63 -7.59
N HIS A 1256 -23.70 19.53 -8.26
CA HIS A 1256 -23.60 18.17 -7.74
C HIS A 1256 -22.51 17.32 -8.40
N ALA A 1257 -21.70 17.92 -9.29
CA ALA A 1257 -20.58 17.25 -9.92
C ALA A 1257 -19.28 17.40 -9.12
N THR A 1258 -18.43 16.39 -9.17
CA THR A 1258 -17.06 16.40 -8.66
C THR A 1258 -16.07 16.43 -9.82
N ILE A 1259 -14.90 17.04 -9.59
CA ILE A 1259 -13.79 16.97 -10.56
C ILE A 1259 -12.95 15.74 -10.22
N GLU A 1260 -12.84 14.80 -11.16
CA GLU A 1260 -12.05 13.57 -11.01
C GLU A 1260 -11.03 13.46 -12.13
N LYS A 1261 -9.92 12.74 -11.90
CA LYS A 1261 -8.87 12.52 -12.89
C LYS A 1261 -8.94 11.10 -13.45
N LEU A 1262 -9.26 10.97 -14.74
CA LEU A 1262 -9.50 9.69 -15.41
C LEU A 1262 -8.20 9.04 -15.96
N TYR A 1263 -7.24 9.84 -16.41
CA TYR A 1263 -5.96 9.38 -16.99
C TYR A 1263 -4.83 10.39 -16.72
N GLU A 1264 -3.57 9.98 -16.92
CA GLU A 1264 -2.37 10.80 -16.67
C GLU A 1264 -1.90 11.65 -17.88
#